data_AF-A0A1Y2IXW0-F1
#
_entry.id   AF-A0A1Y2IXW0-F1
#
_cell.length_a   1.000
_cell.length_b   1.000
_cell.length_c   1.000
_cell.angle_alpha   90.00
_cell.angle_beta   90.00
_cell.angle_gamma   90.00
#
_symmetry.space_group_name_H-M   'P 1'
#
loop_
_entity.id
_entity.type
_entity.pdbx_description
1 polymer ?
#
loop_
_entity_poly.entity_id
_entity_poly.type
_entity_poly.pdbx_seq_one_letter_code
_entity_poly.pdbx_strand_id
1 'polypeptide(L)'
;MEMPMPITGAVGNPTKARLAQRSQQPPPPPAASAAGALPSQKQSLSSFSFKKKSARAAAPPPLQTDSPTLPTHTPEVVQSPVSMNPAAPQPAGEAKRPPIPLPRRNTIRPQPRDSLPEVDQFLSNIMPPELAAPMREGSTPETPTTPTLPTGPGKSKPQLPRIAKKWRWSGDMYMDVSRERSEKVCGIALHDPTEPLPNGLRFSICLKEDDIRLSAFRELSELPIFLEACQRVQQFAKVGPRGDEDGDAVKQLGVYMMKRSLFCYAHLYLDDTSAALLLVFPAGHPLAAKYLKAPPGSAGDSLLQAALVPWELTAKEFCRSDWSPRTNTLDSALDPAFVPVFDSEGRKVVSQRRFHQALHILGFPKTLYDFMSAPNHPYCIWHAPGDATKSGVGYETLLLKEILSTCASQDNGHKSDVRVIFAHVGSLDKLYCLPALAERRAKRPELRFFTYGTHPSVPRERWGMREIFPLAGGIVTFTPSAIIQGHFRLFKRIRQIAEHPTWDCYVLPSVVAMVAKLSCQGLNPLQVYDQGNFIYEELLTAIEDGSVALLQAPQLNRDPPAKGDPALLWTRWMLRIAGLDARGILAECLRTAAEQFANTTDADLPMAIEREIARDMMRMQVQPAMMDNYRRFVLFRTKQDGYFAEDSKYGIECTSCDKFDFKDGYFTTNDKSNDSEKK
;
A
#
# COMPACT_ATOMS: atom_id res chain seq x y z
N MET A 1 34.75 -37.24 -42.58
CA MET A 1 34.50 -37.73 -41.20
C MET A 1 34.05 -36.53 -40.39
N GLU A 2 32.77 -36.21 -40.46
CA GLU A 2 32.13 -35.19 -39.62
C GLU A 2 31.24 -35.93 -38.64
N MET A 3 31.46 -35.72 -37.34
CA MET A 3 30.61 -36.26 -36.29
C MET A 3 29.37 -35.40 -36.11
N PRO A 4 28.18 -35.99 -35.90
CA PRO A 4 26.97 -35.23 -35.65
C PRO A 4 26.95 -34.73 -34.20
N MET A 5 26.54 -33.47 -34.01
CA MET A 5 26.23 -32.94 -32.69
C MET A 5 24.89 -33.50 -32.17
N PRO A 6 24.82 -33.89 -30.89
CA PRO A 6 23.58 -34.37 -30.29
C PRO A 6 22.61 -33.21 -30.03
N ILE A 7 21.37 -33.38 -30.49
CA ILE A 7 20.22 -32.55 -30.12
C ILE A 7 19.86 -32.90 -28.68
N THR A 8 20.23 -32.06 -27.71
CA THR A 8 19.73 -32.17 -26.34
C THR A 8 18.31 -31.60 -26.30
N GLY A 9 17.34 -32.47 -26.02
CA GLY A 9 15.94 -32.10 -25.79
C GLY A 9 15.78 -31.10 -24.65
N ALA A 10 14.86 -30.16 -24.82
CA ALA A 10 14.54 -29.12 -23.86
C ALA A 10 13.84 -29.73 -22.63
N VAL A 11 14.57 -29.88 -21.53
CA VAL A 11 13.98 -30.07 -20.20
C VAL A 11 13.42 -28.71 -19.77
N GLY A 12 12.09 -28.59 -19.70
CA GLY A 12 11.43 -27.37 -19.26
C GLY A 12 11.81 -27.00 -17.82
N ASN A 13 11.93 -25.70 -17.52
CA ASN A 13 12.19 -25.24 -16.15
C ASN A 13 11.09 -25.75 -15.20
N PRO A 14 11.44 -26.27 -14.01
CA PRO A 14 10.45 -26.82 -13.06
C PRO A 14 9.45 -25.75 -12.61
N THR A 15 8.19 -26.14 -12.34
CA THR A 15 7.08 -25.24 -11.92
C THR A 15 7.51 -24.32 -10.77
N LYS A 16 8.27 -24.82 -9.80
CA LYS A 16 8.81 -24.02 -8.69
C LYS A 16 9.77 -22.92 -9.17
N ALA A 17 10.65 -23.24 -10.13
CA ALA A 17 11.55 -22.26 -10.75
C ALA A 17 10.78 -21.29 -11.65
N ARG A 18 9.72 -21.73 -12.36
CA ARG A 18 8.88 -20.83 -13.17
C ARG A 18 8.11 -19.84 -12.31
N LEU A 19 7.51 -20.31 -11.21
CA LEU A 19 6.83 -19.46 -10.22
C LEU A 19 7.78 -18.43 -9.61
N ALA A 20 9.03 -18.82 -9.33
CA ALA A 20 10.04 -17.91 -8.79
C ALA A 20 10.62 -16.94 -9.85
N GLN A 21 10.97 -17.42 -11.05
CA GLN A 21 11.61 -16.63 -12.10
C GLN A 21 10.66 -15.58 -12.71
N ARG A 22 9.36 -15.89 -12.83
CA ARG A 22 8.38 -14.93 -13.36
C ARG A 22 8.13 -13.73 -12.47
N SER A 23 8.41 -13.84 -11.17
CA SER A 23 8.37 -12.67 -10.27
C SER A 23 9.44 -11.62 -10.58
N GLN A 24 10.46 -11.96 -11.39
CA GLN A 24 11.62 -11.11 -11.68
C GLN A 24 11.66 -10.59 -13.12
N GLN A 25 10.72 -10.97 -14.01
CA GLN A 25 10.74 -10.55 -15.43
C GLN A 25 9.62 -9.56 -15.76
N PRO A 26 9.92 -8.46 -16.50
CA PRO A 26 8.89 -7.57 -17.01
C PRO A 26 8.04 -8.28 -18.09
N PRO A 27 6.75 -7.92 -18.23
CA PRO A 27 5.85 -8.59 -19.18
C PRO A 27 6.33 -8.40 -20.63
N PRO A 28 6.25 -9.44 -21.48
CA PRO A 28 6.55 -9.30 -22.90
C PRO A 28 5.49 -8.43 -23.59
N PRO A 29 5.86 -7.65 -24.62
CA PRO A 29 4.90 -6.86 -25.39
C PRO A 29 3.88 -7.78 -26.08
N PRO A 30 2.61 -7.35 -26.23
CA PRO A 30 1.58 -8.16 -26.87
C PRO A 30 1.93 -8.44 -28.33
N ALA A 31 1.84 -9.72 -28.73
CA ALA A 31 2.02 -10.14 -30.11
C ALA A 31 0.94 -9.51 -31.00
N ALA A 32 1.36 -8.88 -32.10
CA ALA A 32 0.48 -8.32 -33.10
C ALA A 32 -0.36 -9.44 -33.73
N SER A 33 -1.68 -9.40 -33.53
CA SER A 33 -2.63 -10.28 -34.21
C SER A 33 -2.90 -9.73 -35.61
N ALA A 34 -2.58 -10.53 -36.61
CA ALA A 34 -2.87 -10.27 -38.00
C ALA A 34 -4.39 -10.25 -38.24
N ALA A 35 -4.88 -9.15 -38.81
CA ALA A 35 -6.28 -8.97 -39.20
C ALA A 35 -6.60 -9.83 -40.44
N GLY A 36 -7.47 -10.83 -40.26
CA GLY A 36 -8.15 -11.57 -41.34
C GLY A 36 -9.58 -11.06 -41.54
N ALA A 37 -9.98 -10.96 -42.80
CA ALA A 37 -11.17 -10.27 -43.30
C ALA A 37 -12.54 -10.83 -42.86
N LEU A 38 -13.54 -9.93 -42.88
CA LEU A 38 -14.98 -10.12 -42.68
C LEU A 38 -15.61 -11.17 -43.63
N PRO A 39 -16.77 -11.74 -43.25
CA PRO A 39 -17.98 -11.29 -43.94
C PRO A 39 -19.18 -11.01 -43.04
N SER A 40 -20.01 -10.10 -43.55
CA SER A 40 -21.28 -9.59 -43.05
C SER A 40 -22.38 -10.64 -42.87
N GLN A 41 -23.14 -10.58 -41.77
CA GLN A 41 -24.49 -11.15 -41.74
C GLN A 41 -25.49 -10.33 -40.92
N LYS A 42 -26.69 -10.25 -41.48
CA LYS A 42 -27.80 -9.34 -41.19
C LYS A 42 -28.56 -9.67 -39.90
N GLN A 43 -29.08 -8.62 -39.29
CA GLN A 43 -29.99 -8.62 -38.13
C GLN A 43 -31.31 -9.35 -38.41
N SER A 44 -31.91 -9.91 -37.36
CA SER A 44 -33.37 -10.00 -37.22
C SER A 44 -33.76 -9.95 -35.74
N LEU A 45 -34.48 -8.89 -35.37
CA LEU A 45 -35.11 -8.66 -34.07
C LEU A 45 -36.60 -9.03 -34.18
N SER A 46 -37.03 -10.12 -33.57
CA SER A 46 -38.44 -10.35 -33.27
C SER A 46 -38.63 -11.48 -32.27
N SER A 47 -38.97 -11.14 -31.01
CA SER A 47 -40.04 -11.78 -30.21
C SER A 47 -39.80 -11.61 -28.70
N PHE A 48 -40.44 -10.61 -28.09
CA PHE A 48 -40.74 -10.62 -26.66
C PHE A 48 -42.23 -10.33 -26.50
N SER A 49 -42.97 -11.30 -25.97
CA SER A 49 -44.37 -11.16 -25.55
C SER A 49 -44.48 -11.32 -24.04
N PHE A 50 -45.08 -10.35 -23.36
CA PHE A 50 -45.30 -10.35 -21.91
C PHE A 50 -46.59 -11.07 -21.54
N LYS A 51 -46.54 -11.96 -20.53
CA LYS A 51 -47.74 -12.53 -19.89
C LYS A 51 -48.06 -11.82 -18.56
N LYS A 52 -49.30 -11.33 -18.52
CA LYS A 52 -50.05 -10.63 -17.47
C LYS A 52 -50.45 -11.60 -16.34
N LYS A 53 -50.26 -11.22 -15.08
CA LYS A 53 -50.83 -11.94 -13.90
C LYS A 53 -51.91 -11.08 -13.23
N SER A 54 -53.04 -11.73 -12.94
CA SER A 54 -54.24 -11.19 -12.30
C SER A 54 -54.21 -11.40 -10.78
N ALA A 55 -54.86 -10.50 -10.05
CA ALA A 55 -55.03 -10.49 -8.60
C ALA A 55 -56.43 -10.98 -8.17
N ARG A 56 -56.54 -11.49 -6.92
CA ARG A 56 -57.76 -11.55 -6.04
C ARG A 56 -57.30 -12.07 -4.65
N ALA A 57 -57.33 -11.33 -3.52
CA ALA A 57 -58.41 -10.94 -2.58
C ALA A 57 -59.19 -12.14 -1.96
N ALA A 58 -59.53 -12.30 -0.67
CA ALA A 58 -59.25 -11.63 0.62
C ALA A 58 -59.79 -12.49 1.82
N ALA A 59 -59.16 -12.41 3.01
CA ALA A 59 -59.65 -12.47 4.44
C ALA A 59 -60.56 -13.62 4.99
N PRO A 60 -60.83 -13.78 6.33
CA PRO A 60 -60.11 -13.49 7.61
C PRO A 60 -60.10 -14.71 8.63
N PRO A 61 -59.59 -14.59 9.89
CA PRO A 61 -59.13 -15.71 10.77
C PRO A 61 -60.12 -16.09 11.90
N PRO A 62 -59.80 -17.03 12.85
CA PRO A 62 -59.16 -16.63 14.13
C PRO A 62 -58.37 -17.69 14.99
N LEU A 63 -57.69 -17.17 16.04
CA LEU A 63 -57.37 -17.68 17.42
C LEU A 63 -56.16 -18.60 17.77
N GLN A 64 -55.23 -18.01 18.57
CA GLN A 64 -54.48 -18.44 19.80
C GLN A 64 -53.89 -19.87 19.91
N THR A 65 -52.68 -20.16 20.45
CA THR A 65 -52.05 -19.80 21.74
C THR A 65 -50.50 -20.06 21.78
N ASP A 66 -49.79 -19.29 22.62
CA ASP A 66 -48.59 -19.55 23.46
C ASP A 66 -47.21 -20.07 22.97
N SER A 67 -46.22 -19.14 23.06
CA SER A 67 -44.84 -19.19 23.68
C SER A 67 -43.77 -20.23 23.24
N PRO A 68 -42.47 -20.02 23.57
CA PRO A 68 -41.56 -18.92 23.17
C PRO A 68 -40.28 -19.46 22.50
N THR A 69 -39.72 -18.80 21.47
CA THR A 69 -38.36 -19.14 20.99
C THR A 69 -37.66 -17.98 20.26
N LEU A 70 -36.47 -17.65 20.78
CA LEU A 70 -35.25 -17.03 20.20
C LEU A 70 -35.34 -16.00 19.03
N PRO A 71 -34.52 -14.92 19.09
CA PRO A 71 -34.60 -13.80 18.17
C PRO A 71 -34.06 -14.18 16.78
N THR A 72 -34.94 -14.13 15.79
CA THR A 72 -34.60 -14.24 14.37
C THR A 72 -34.59 -12.85 13.75
N HIS A 73 -33.53 -12.58 13.01
CA HIS A 73 -33.25 -11.38 12.23
C HIS A 73 -34.41 -10.96 11.31
N THR A 74 -34.86 -9.72 11.44
CA THR A 74 -35.66 -9.01 10.44
C THR A 74 -34.73 -8.36 9.38
N PRO A 75 -35.01 -8.53 8.08
CA PRO A 75 -34.44 -7.69 7.04
C PRO A 75 -35.29 -6.43 6.86
N GLU A 76 -34.67 -5.27 7.08
CA GLU A 76 -35.28 -3.97 6.87
C GLU A 76 -35.32 -3.66 5.35
N VAL A 77 -36.54 -3.65 4.80
CA VAL A 77 -36.84 -3.20 3.45
C VAL A 77 -37.08 -1.69 3.52
N VAL A 78 -36.11 -0.89 3.05
CA VAL A 78 -36.33 0.55 2.84
C VAL A 78 -36.69 0.78 1.38
N GLN A 79 -37.94 1.19 1.19
CA GLN A 79 -38.55 1.62 -0.06
C GLN A 79 -37.95 2.95 -0.53
N SER A 80 -37.65 3.06 -1.83
CA SER A 80 -37.50 4.35 -2.52
C SER A 80 -38.88 4.90 -2.90
N PRO A 81 -39.12 6.21 -2.79
CA PRO A 81 -40.17 6.87 -3.54
C PRO A 81 -39.62 7.60 -4.78
N VAL A 82 -40.43 7.52 -5.83
CA VAL A 82 -40.30 8.17 -7.14
C VAL A 82 -40.75 9.63 -7.08
N SER A 83 -40.00 10.47 -7.81
CA SER A 83 -40.32 11.77 -8.44
C SER A 83 -41.44 12.65 -7.90
N MET A 84 -41.09 13.91 -7.59
CA MET A 84 -41.85 15.08 -8.04
C MET A 84 -40.93 16.20 -8.51
N ASN A 85 -41.22 16.68 -9.71
CA ASN A 85 -40.70 17.90 -10.33
C ASN A 85 -41.56 19.08 -9.81
N PRO A 86 -40.97 20.24 -9.46
CA PRO A 86 -41.52 21.45 -10.04
C PRO A 86 -40.49 22.55 -10.36
N ALA A 87 -40.75 23.19 -11.52
CA ALA A 87 -40.66 24.62 -11.82
C ALA A 87 -39.41 25.42 -11.40
N ALA A 88 -38.74 25.93 -12.44
CA ALA A 88 -37.72 26.98 -12.38
C ALA A 88 -38.24 28.32 -11.84
N PRO A 89 -37.34 29.10 -11.22
CA PRO A 89 -37.31 30.55 -11.39
C PRO A 89 -36.02 31.03 -12.08
N GLN A 90 -36.21 32.03 -12.94
CA GLN A 90 -35.19 32.77 -13.69
C GLN A 90 -34.19 33.53 -12.78
N PRO A 91 -33.00 33.90 -13.31
CA PRO A 91 -31.93 34.53 -12.53
C PRO A 91 -32.16 36.04 -12.36
N ALA A 92 -32.03 36.52 -11.13
CA ALA A 92 -31.96 37.94 -10.81
C ALA A 92 -30.51 38.37 -10.57
N GLY A 93 -30.08 39.39 -11.31
CA GLY A 93 -29.20 40.46 -10.79
C GLY A 93 -27.70 40.19 -10.71
N GLU A 94 -26.98 40.57 -11.77
CA GLU A 94 -25.57 40.96 -11.69
C GLU A 94 -25.36 42.07 -10.65
N ALA A 95 -24.57 41.81 -9.61
CA ALA A 95 -23.94 42.87 -8.82
C ALA A 95 -22.47 42.99 -9.22
N LYS A 96 -22.19 43.97 -10.11
CA LYS A 96 -20.84 44.42 -10.46
C LYS A 96 -20.12 44.90 -9.20
N ARG A 97 -19.07 44.19 -8.77
CA ARG A 97 -18.06 44.75 -7.86
C ARG A 97 -17.12 45.68 -8.66
N PRO A 98 -16.80 46.88 -8.15
CA PRO A 98 -15.83 47.76 -8.79
C PRO A 98 -14.41 47.16 -8.69
N PRO A 99 -13.58 47.31 -9.73
CA PRO A 99 -12.20 46.85 -9.70
C PRO A 99 -11.36 47.73 -8.77
N ILE A 100 -10.72 47.10 -7.78
CA ILE A 100 -9.70 47.74 -6.94
C ILE A 100 -8.39 47.80 -7.77
N PRO A 101 -7.80 48.99 -7.98
CA PRO A 101 -6.56 49.10 -8.74
C PRO A 101 -5.39 48.64 -7.87
N LEU A 102 -4.74 47.53 -8.24
CA LEU A 102 -3.47 47.12 -7.67
C LEU A 102 -2.30 47.74 -8.47
N PRO A 103 -1.30 48.31 -7.80
CA PRO A 103 -0.19 48.98 -8.47
C PRO A 103 0.74 47.97 -9.16
N ARG A 104 0.93 48.18 -10.47
CA ARG A 104 2.00 47.54 -11.26
C ARG A 104 3.35 48.04 -10.75
N ARG A 105 4.20 47.15 -10.23
CA ARG A 105 5.61 47.46 -9.98
C ARG A 105 6.48 46.65 -10.94
N ASN A 106 6.99 47.35 -11.95
CA ASN A 106 8.11 46.91 -12.77
C ASN A 106 9.35 46.77 -11.88
N THR A 107 10.01 45.61 -11.93
CA THR A 107 11.34 45.42 -11.35
C THR A 107 12.35 45.23 -12.48
N ILE A 108 12.87 46.36 -12.95
CA ILE A 108 14.22 46.42 -13.53
C ILE A 108 15.18 46.48 -12.34
N ARG A 109 16.17 45.60 -12.36
CA ARG A 109 17.23 45.45 -11.35
C ARG A 109 18.36 46.46 -11.64
N PRO A 110 18.90 47.15 -10.63
CA PRO A 110 20.31 47.52 -10.66
C PRO A 110 21.08 47.01 -9.42
N GLN A 111 22.36 46.75 -9.64
CA GLN A 111 23.36 46.29 -8.68
C GLN A 111 23.81 47.40 -7.70
N PRO A 112 24.42 47.03 -6.55
CA PRO A 112 24.83 47.99 -5.52
C PRO A 112 26.12 48.71 -5.89
N ARG A 113 26.17 50.03 -5.67
CA ARG A 113 27.40 50.80 -5.52
C ARG A 113 27.32 51.64 -4.26
N ASP A 114 28.34 51.43 -3.43
CA ASP A 114 28.97 52.22 -2.37
C ASP A 114 28.22 53.39 -1.71
N SER A 115 28.30 53.35 -0.37
CA SER A 115 27.79 54.30 0.61
C SER A 115 28.31 55.73 0.40
N LEU A 116 27.39 56.70 0.32
CA LEU A 116 27.69 58.13 0.28
C LEU A 116 27.65 58.76 1.70
N PRO A 117 28.55 59.70 2.01
CA PRO A 117 28.65 60.43 3.29
C PRO A 117 27.49 61.39 3.60
N GLU A 118 26.46 61.45 2.76
CA GLU A 118 25.27 62.30 2.95
C GLU A 118 24.31 61.77 4.02
N VAL A 119 24.37 60.47 4.34
CA VAL A 119 23.50 59.87 5.38
C VAL A 119 23.96 60.28 6.78
N ASP A 120 25.28 60.36 7.02
CA ASP A 120 25.81 60.81 8.31
C ASP A 120 25.56 62.31 8.54
N GLN A 121 25.59 63.12 7.49
CA GLN A 121 25.27 64.55 7.56
C GLN A 121 23.78 64.83 7.78
N PHE A 122 22.91 63.93 7.32
CA PHE A 122 21.48 63.97 7.60
C PHE A 122 21.16 63.57 9.05
N LEU A 123 21.82 62.53 9.57
CA LEU A 123 21.64 62.08 10.96
C LEU A 123 22.18 63.10 11.99
N SER A 124 23.24 63.84 11.66
CA SER A 124 23.76 64.90 12.54
C SER A 124 22.85 66.12 12.64
N ASN A 125 21.96 66.35 11.66
CA ASN A 125 21.05 67.51 11.64
C ASN A 125 19.69 67.26 12.32
N ILE A 126 19.39 66.02 12.72
CA ILE A 126 18.06 65.65 13.25
C ILE A 126 18.07 65.42 14.77
N MET A 127 19.22 65.33 15.43
CA MET A 127 19.28 65.22 16.89
C MET A 127 19.47 66.59 17.56
N PRO A 128 18.52 67.03 18.42
CA PRO A 128 18.71 68.20 19.27
C PRO A 128 19.89 68.00 20.24
N PRO A 129 20.72 69.03 20.51
CA PRO A 129 21.89 68.93 21.39
C PRO A 129 21.59 68.49 22.84
N GLU A 130 20.32 68.57 23.25
CA GLU A 130 19.85 68.29 24.61
C GLU A 130 19.72 66.79 24.92
N LEU A 131 19.71 65.91 23.90
CA LEU A 131 19.62 64.45 24.04
C LEU A 131 20.96 63.71 23.83
N ALA A 132 22.03 64.43 23.51
CA ALA A 132 23.36 63.86 23.24
C ALA A 132 24.34 63.98 24.43
N ALA A 133 23.88 64.43 25.61
CA ALA A 133 24.72 64.56 26.80
C ALA A 133 24.71 63.28 27.66
N PRO A 134 25.88 62.76 28.10
CA PRO A 134 25.95 61.60 28.98
C PRO A 134 25.32 61.92 30.34
N MET A 135 24.34 61.13 30.76
CA MET A 135 23.74 61.24 32.09
C MET A 135 24.81 60.97 33.17
N ARG A 136 25.13 62.02 33.94
CA ARG A 136 25.88 61.91 35.19
C ARG A 136 24.93 61.37 36.26
N GLU A 137 25.26 60.22 36.86
CA GLU A 137 24.57 59.69 38.02
C GLU A 137 24.83 60.60 39.24
N GLY A 138 23.75 61.22 39.72
CA GLY A 138 23.72 62.04 40.93
C GLY A 138 23.46 61.19 42.17
N SER A 139 24.34 61.37 43.13
CA SER A 139 24.34 60.93 44.53
C SER A 139 23.12 61.35 45.37
N THR A 140 22.78 60.55 46.37
CA THR A 140 22.03 60.91 47.60
C THR A 140 22.52 60.03 48.78
N PRO A 141 22.37 60.43 50.06
CA PRO A 141 23.22 61.38 50.78
C PRO A 141 23.94 60.75 52.01
N GLU A 142 24.96 61.46 52.49
CA GLU A 142 25.81 61.21 53.67
C GLU A 142 25.04 61.25 55.00
N THR A 143 25.45 60.52 56.06
CA THR A 143 26.34 61.00 57.16
C THR A 143 26.61 59.89 58.21
N PRO A 144 27.56 60.01 59.18
CA PRO A 144 28.75 60.87 59.26
C PRO A 144 30.08 60.15 59.65
N THR A 145 31.18 60.70 59.12
CA THR A 145 32.59 60.82 59.60
C THR A 145 33.18 59.93 60.71
N THR A 146 34.33 59.31 60.40
CA THR A 146 35.53 59.21 61.29
C THR A 146 36.80 59.06 60.42
N PRO A 147 37.99 59.58 60.81
CA PRO A 147 38.99 60.07 59.84
C PRO A 147 40.13 59.10 59.48
N THR A 148 40.64 59.33 58.26
CA THR A 148 41.93 59.01 57.61
C THR A 148 43.03 58.21 58.34
N LEU A 149 43.60 57.22 57.61
CA LEU A 149 45.03 56.88 57.60
C LEU A 149 45.42 56.29 56.21
N PRO A 150 46.54 56.70 55.59
CA PRO A 150 46.98 56.17 54.30
C PRO A 150 48.05 55.08 54.48
N THR A 151 47.80 53.85 54.05
CA THR A 151 48.87 52.84 53.92
C THR A 151 48.47 51.66 53.02
N GLY A 152 49.24 51.45 51.94
CA GLY A 152 49.55 50.12 51.41
C GLY A 152 49.06 49.80 49.98
N PRO A 153 49.96 49.38 49.05
CA PRO A 153 49.58 48.84 47.76
C PRO A 153 48.99 47.43 47.93
N GLY A 154 47.67 47.34 47.93
CA GLY A 154 46.93 46.08 48.02
C GLY A 154 46.97 45.30 46.70
N LYS A 155 47.58 44.11 46.75
CA LYS A 155 47.54 43.10 45.69
C LYS A 155 46.08 42.83 45.27
N SER A 156 45.75 43.09 44.02
CA SER A 156 44.48 42.69 43.42
C SER A 156 44.36 41.16 43.47
N LYS A 157 43.33 40.67 44.16
CA LYS A 157 42.96 39.24 44.13
C LYS A 157 42.59 38.88 42.68
N PRO A 158 43.07 37.75 42.13
CA PRO A 158 42.66 37.31 40.80
C PRO A 158 41.15 37.05 40.79
N GLN A 159 40.43 37.69 39.86
CA GLN A 159 39.04 37.35 39.58
C GLN A 159 38.99 35.89 39.12
N LEU A 160 38.32 35.03 39.90
CA LEU A 160 38.03 33.66 39.50
C LEU A 160 37.26 33.68 38.17
N PRO A 161 37.64 32.85 37.18
CA PRO A 161 36.96 32.82 35.89
C PRO A 161 35.49 32.44 36.09
N ARG A 162 34.60 33.35 35.72
CA ARG A 162 33.15 33.16 35.77
C ARG A 162 32.79 32.06 34.77
N ILE A 163 32.63 30.83 35.25
CA ILE A 163 32.21 29.67 34.43
C ILE A 163 30.87 30.02 33.80
N ALA A 164 30.83 30.13 32.47
CA ALA A 164 29.59 30.39 31.75
C ALA A 164 28.62 29.22 32.01
N LYS A 165 27.43 29.54 32.54
CA LYS A 165 26.36 28.56 32.76
C LYS A 165 26.00 27.95 31.41
N LYS A 166 26.31 26.66 31.22
CA LYS A 166 25.93 25.92 30.00
C LYS A 166 24.41 25.91 29.89
N TRP A 167 23.90 26.32 28.74
CA TRP A 167 22.46 26.30 28.48
C TRP A 167 21.94 24.87 28.49
N ARG A 168 20.78 24.66 29.13
CA ARG A 168 20.04 23.41 29.17
C ARG A 168 18.55 23.75 29.15
N TRP A 169 17.80 23.04 28.31
CA TRP A 169 16.34 23.04 28.32
C TRP A 169 15.85 21.64 28.72
N SER A 170 14.74 21.57 29.43
CA SER A 170 14.13 20.32 29.88
C SER A 170 12.62 20.44 29.76
N GLY A 171 11.96 19.40 29.25
CA GLY A 171 10.52 19.42 29.03
C GLY A 171 9.94 18.04 28.72
N ASP A 172 8.63 17.97 28.52
CA ASP A 172 7.94 16.74 28.12
C ASP A 172 7.89 16.61 26.59
N MET A 173 8.14 15.40 26.09
CA MET A 173 8.07 15.07 24.66
C MET A 173 6.78 14.31 24.36
N TYR A 174 6.01 14.84 23.41
CA TYR A 174 4.78 14.23 22.90
C TYR A 174 4.97 13.81 21.44
N MET A 175 4.24 12.77 21.03
CA MET A 175 4.19 12.30 19.64
C MET A 175 2.75 12.38 19.13
N ASP A 176 2.56 12.94 17.94
CA ASP A 176 1.24 13.00 17.30
C ASP A 176 0.82 11.62 16.77
N VAL A 177 -0.26 11.07 17.32
CA VAL A 177 -0.85 9.78 16.90
C VAL A 177 -1.98 10.01 15.88
N SER A 178 -2.68 11.13 15.99
CA SER A 178 -3.69 11.58 15.02
C SER A 178 -3.77 13.11 15.02
N ARG A 179 -4.56 13.71 14.11
CA ARG A 179 -4.74 15.16 14.02
C ARG A 179 -5.25 15.83 15.32
N GLU A 180 -5.94 15.08 16.17
CA GLU A 180 -6.57 15.58 17.39
C GLU A 180 -5.98 14.95 18.67
N ARG A 181 -4.98 14.06 18.54
CA ARG A 181 -4.44 13.29 19.66
C ARG A 181 -2.92 13.21 19.59
N SER A 182 -2.28 13.68 20.66
CA SER A 182 -0.88 13.46 20.96
C SER A 182 -0.74 12.59 22.22
N GLU A 183 0.32 11.79 22.28
CA GLU A 183 0.65 10.94 23.42
C GLU A 183 1.99 11.33 24.00
N LYS A 184 2.08 11.39 25.34
CA LYS A 184 3.34 11.65 26.04
C LYS A 184 4.25 10.45 25.89
N VAL A 185 5.45 10.66 25.37
CA VAL A 185 6.47 9.62 25.20
C VAL A 185 7.35 9.54 26.45
N CYS A 186 8.03 10.62 26.81
CA CYS A 186 8.88 10.73 28.01
C CYS A 186 9.30 12.20 28.25
N GLY A 187 9.97 12.47 29.38
CA GLY A 187 10.69 13.72 29.62
C GLY A 187 12.07 13.73 28.96
N ILE A 188 12.41 14.83 28.28
CA ILE A 188 13.69 15.00 27.60
C ILE A 188 14.41 16.27 28.05
N ALA A 189 15.73 16.29 27.87
CA ALA A 189 16.57 17.45 28.09
C ALA A 189 17.49 17.71 26.89
N LEU A 190 17.50 18.95 26.41
CA LEU A 190 18.43 19.44 25.40
C LEU A 190 19.60 20.14 26.08
N HIS A 191 20.81 19.69 25.79
CA HIS A 191 22.03 20.20 26.43
C HIS A 191 23.20 20.21 25.44
N ASP A 192 24.28 20.91 25.84
CA ASP A 192 25.49 21.11 25.04
C ASP A 192 25.19 21.61 23.60
N PRO A 193 24.46 22.74 23.44
CA PRO A 193 24.20 23.26 22.11
C PRO A 193 25.51 23.72 21.45
N THR A 194 25.68 23.45 20.16
CA THR A 194 26.81 23.98 19.38
C THR A 194 26.71 25.50 19.26
N GLU A 195 27.83 26.17 18.99
CA GLU A 195 27.80 27.60 18.70
C GLU A 195 26.90 27.87 17.49
N PRO A 196 25.98 28.85 17.58
CA PRO A 196 25.14 29.23 16.46
C PRO A 196 25.99 29.90 15.39
N LEU A 197 25.58 29.77 14.13
CA LEU A 197 26.16 30.58 13.05
C LEU A 197 25.99 32.08 13.36
N PRO A 198 26.83 32.98 12.82
CA PRO A 198 26.69 34.41 13.03
C PRO A 198 25.28 34.90 12.65
N ASN A 199 24.63 35.61 13.56
CA ASN A 199 23.23 36.05 13.45
C ASN A 199 22.19 34.92 13.31
N GLY A 200 22.60 33.69 13.61
CA GLY A 200 21.78 32.49 13.54
C GLY A 200 20.77 32.38 14.67
N LEU A 201 19.66 31.72 14.36
CA LEU A 201 18.62 31.38 15.33
C LEU A 201 19.18 30.45 16.42
N ARG A 202 18.71 30.61 17.66
CA ARG A 202 19.19 29.84 18.81
C ARG A 202 18.09 29.03 19.48
N PHE A 203 18.43 27.86 20.00
CA PHE A 203 17.52 27.05 20.80
C PHE A 203 16.96 27.81 22.00
N SER A 204 17.79 28.62 22.66
CA SER A 204 17.39 29.45 23.80
C SER A 204 16.32 30.50 23.50
N ILE A 205 16.10 30.82 22.23
CA ILE A 205 15.09 31.78 21.77
C ILE A 205 13.79 31.05 21.39
N CYS A 206 13.93 29.87 20.77
CA CYS A 206 12.80 29.14 20.18
C CYS A 206 12.09 28.20 21.16
N LEU A 207 12.80 27.72 22.18
CA LEU A 207 12.26 26.80 23.17
C LEU A 207 11.88 27.58 24.43
N LYS A 208 10.68 28.16 24.39
CA LYS A 208 10.06 28.87 25.53
C LYS A 208 9.07 28.00 26.29
N GLU A 209 8.48 27.02 25.61
CA GLU A 209 7.51 26.09 26.18
C GLU A 209 8.21 24.93 26.90
N ASP A 210 7.48 24.31 27.84
CA ASP A 210 7.95 23.16 28.62
C ASP A 210 7.61 21.82 27.95
N ASP A 211 6.93 21.83 26.80
CA ASP A 211 6.64 20.65 25.99
C ASP A 211 7.11 20.80 24.54
N ILE A 212 7.47 19.66 23.94
CA ILE A 212 7.78 19.55 22.50
C ILE A 212 6.86 18.49 21.91
N ARG A 213 6.12 18.88 20.87
CA ARG A 213 5.24 17.99 20.12
C ARG A 213 5.88 17.59 18.81
N LEU A 214 6.32 16.34 18.75
CA LEU A 214 6.92 15.75 17.58
C LEU A 214 5.83 15.21 16.65
N SER A 215 5.91 15.60 15.40
CA SER A 215 5.22 14.95 14.29
C SER A 215 5.72 13.51 14.10
N ALA A 216 4.90 12.70 13.43
CA ALA A 216 5.15 11.28 13.19
C ALA A 216 6.54 10.97 12.60
N PHE A 217 7.03 9.75 12.88
CA PHE A 217 8.30 9.26 12.34
C PHE A 217 8.36 9.30 10.81
N ARG A 218 9.47 9.79 10.29
CA ARG A 218 9.82 9.86 8.85
C ARG A 218 11.11 9.12 8.59
N GLU A 219 11.30 8.61 7.39
CA GLU A 219 12.56 7.97 7.00
C GLU A 219 13.63 9.03 6.73
N LEU A 220 14.86 8.79 7.17
CA LEU A 220 16.02 9.67 6.94
C LEU A 220 16.35 9.86 5.45
N SER A 221 15.83 9.00 4.58
CA SER A 221 15.86 9.16 3.12
C SER A 221 15.05 10.39 2.65
N GLU A 222 14.01 10.78 3.38
CA GLU A 222 13.14 11.94 3.10
C GLU A 222 13.73 13.26 3.60
N LEU A 223 14.76 13.21 4.44
CA LEU A 223 15.36 14.39 5.07
C LEU A 223 15.78 15.50 4.09
N PRO A 224 16.38 15.21 2.90
CA PRO A 224 16.69 16.25 1.91
C PRO A 224 15.47 17.08 1.49
N ILE A 225 14.30 16.46 1.37
CA ILE A 225 13.05 17.13 0.96
C ILE A 225 12.64 18.17 2.00
N PHE A 226 12.78 17.83 3.28
CA PHE A 226 12.52 18.79 4.37
C PHE A 226 13.52 19.94 4.36
N LEU A 227 14.80 19.64 4.11
CA LEU A 227 15.86 20.65 4.10
C LEU A 227 15.79 21.59 2.90
N GLU A 228 15.17 21.20 1.79
CA GLU A 228 14.93 22.12 0.65
C GLU A 228 14.00 23.29 1.01
N ALA A 229 13.13 23.09 2.00
CA ALA A 229 12.20 24.11 2.50
C ALA A 229 12.76 24.94 3.66
N CYS A 230 13.98 24.64 4.10
CA CYS A 230 14.57 25.21 5.29
C CYS A 230 15.90 25.89 4.97
N GLN A 231 16.32 26.80 5.85
CA GLN A 231 17.69 27.30 5.81
C GLN A 231 18.67 26.25 6.35
N ARG A 232 19.97 26.54 6.20
CA ARG A 232 21.03 25.74 6.82
C ARG A 232 20.79 25.59 8.33
N VAL A 233 21.08 24.38 8.84
CA VAL A 233 21.07 24.07 10.28
C VAL A 233 21.92 25.10 11.04
N GLN A 234 21.33 25.69 12.09
CA GLN A 234 21.96 26.75 12.88
C GLN A 234 22.66 26.23 14.12
N GLN A 235 22.07 25.23 14.79
CA GLN A 235 22.61 24.62 16.00
C GLN A 235 22.29 23.14 16.08
N PHE A 236 23.16 22.40 16.75
CA PHE A 236 22.90 21.04 17.20
C PHE A 236 22.87 20.99 18.72
N ALA A 237 22.09 20.10 19.31
CA ALA A 237 22.09 19.84 20.75
C ALA A 237 21.96 18.33 21.01
N LYS A 238 22.47 17.87 22.14
CA LYS A 238 22.28 16.48 22.58
C LYS A 238 20.89 16.35 23.17
N VAL A 239 20.19 15.27 22.82
CA VAL A 239 18.92 14.91 23.44
C VAL A 239 19.21 13.84 24.49
N GLY A 240 18.94 14.15 25.75
CA GLY A 240 19.08 13.22 26.88
C GLY A 240 17.76 13.05 27.62
N PRO A 241 17.69 12.12 28.58
CA PRO A 241 16.55 12.02 29.47
C PRO A 241 16.48 13.23 30.42
N ARG A 242 15.28 13.61 30.85
CA ARG A 242 15.10 14.67 31.86
C ARG A 242 15.58 14.21 33.24
N GLY A 243 15.15 13.01 33.65
CA GLY A 243 15.55 12.31 34.87
C GLY A 243 15.84 10.83 34.58
N ASP A 244 16.25 10.09 35.61
CA ASP A 244 16.62 8.68 35.47
C ASP A 244 15.43 7.80 35.01
N GLU A 245 14.21 8.19 35.37
CA GLU A 245 12.95 7.55 34.97
C GLU A 245 12.70 7.57 33.46
N ASP A 246 13.24 8.57 32.75
CA ASP A 246 13.07 8.74 31.31
C ASP A 246 14.18 8.05 30.49
N GLY A 247 15.23 7.55 31.16
CA GLY A 247 16.43 7.00 30.54
C GLY A 247 16.15 5.85 29.58
N ASP A 248 15.33 4.89 30.01
CA ASP A 248 14.97 3.72 29.20
C ASP A 248 14.15 4.10 27.97
N ALA A 249 13.21 5.04 28.10
CA ALA A 249 12.37 5.49 26.99
C ALA A 249 13.20 6.21 25.91
N VAL A 250 14.08 7.14 26.32
CA VAL A 250 14.99 7.85 25.39
C VAL A 250 15.95 6.87 24.70
N LYS A 251 16.45 5.88 25.44
CA LYS A 251 17.32 4.84 24.90
C LYS A 251 16.59 3.96 23.88
N GLN A 252 15.38 3.50 24.19
CA GLN A 252 14.58 2.70 23.27
C GLN A 252 14.23 3.48 22.00
N LEU A 253 13.88 4.76 22.14
CA LEU A 253 13.61 5.65 21.02
C LEU A 253 14.83 5.80 20.11
N GLY A 254 16.01 6.08 20.68
CA GLY A 254 17.26 6.18 19.92
C GLY A 254 17.61 4.90 19.18
N VAL A 255 17.52 3.74 19.84
CA VAL A 255 17.77 2.43 19.22
C VAL A 255 16.77 2.14 18.10
N TYR A 256 15.49 2.45 18.33
CA TYR A 256 14.43 2.26 17.34
C TYR A 256 14.67 3.11 16.09
N MET A 257 14.94 4.41 16.27
CA MET A 257 15.19 5.34 15.17
C MET A 257 16.47 4.99 14.41
N MET A 258 17.54 4.56 15.11
CA MET A 258 18.77 4.10 14.48
C MET A 258 18.53 2.86 13.61
N LYS A 259 17.82 1.86 14.14
CA LYS A 259 17.55 0.59 13.44
C LYS A 259 16.67 0.76 12.21
N ARG A 260 15.72 1.69 12.25
CA ARG A 260 14.74 1.95 11.19
C ARG A 260 15.13 3.12 10.29
N SER A 261 16.27 3.76 10.53
CA SER A 261 16.71 4.98 9.84
C SER A 261 15.64 6.08 9.86
N LEU A 262 15.11 6.42 11.04
CA LEU A 262 14.03 7.38 11.21
C LEU A 262 14.51 8.72 11.79
N PHE A 263 13.74 9.78 11.53
CA PHE A 263 13.79 11.05 12.25
C PHE A 263 12.36 11.52 12.55
N CYS A 264 12.23 12.49 13.46
CA CYS A 264 10.97 13.19 13.74
C CYS A 264 11.25 14.69 13.84
N TYR A 265 10.20 15.50 13.82
CA TYR A 265 10.35 16.96 13.84
C TYR A 265 9.23 17.63 14.64
N ALA A 266 9.52 18.81 15.20
CA ALA A 266 8.54 19.71 15.80
C ALA A 266 8.65 21.10 15.18
N HIS A 267 7.52 21.79 15.03
CA HIS A 267 7.51 23.21 14.70
C HIS A 267 7.83 24.02 15.95
N LEU A 268 8.76 24.96 15.83
CA LEU A 268 9.05 25.95 16.86
C LEU A 268 8.46 27.30 16.43
N TYR A 269 7.77 27.95 17.36
CA TYR A 269 7.07 29.20 17.13
C TYR A 269 7.78 30.36 17.82
N LEU A 270 7.88 31.49 17.12
CA LEU A 270 8.28 32.77 17.67
C LEU A 270 7.18 33.77 17.33
N ASP A 271 6.54 34.34 18.35
CA ASP A 271 5.44 35.29 18.22
C ASP A 271 4.33 34.74 17.29
N ASP A 272 3.84 33.54 17.61
CA ASP A 272 2.81 32.78 16.89
C ASP A 272 3.14 32.42 15.42
N THR A 273 4.37 32.67 14.98
CA THR A 273 4.84 32.34 13.64
C THR A 273 5.82 31.17 13.68
N SER A 274 5.62 30.15 12.85
CA SER A 274 6.56 29.02 12.76
C SER A 274 7.89 29.52 12.21
N ALA A 275 8.89 29.61 13.09
CA ALA A 275 10.19 30.21 12.78
C ALA A 275 11.26 29.14 12.49
N ALA A 276 11.09 27.92 13.01
CA ALA A 276 12.04 26.84 12.83
C ALA A 276 11.40 25.46 12.94
N LEU A 277 12.14 24.46 12.46
CA LEU A 277 11.95 23.06 12.81
C LEU A 277 13.02 22.61 13.80
N LEU A 278 12.59 21.88 14.81
CA LEU A 278 13.43 21.03 15.63
C LEU A 278 13.43 19.63 15.01
N LEU A 279 14.55 19.19 14.44
CA LEU A 279 14.68 17.82 13.94
C LEU A 279 15.36 16.95 14.99
N VAL A 280 14.73 15.85 15.39
CA VAL A 280 15.30 14.86 16.31
C VAL A 280 15.65 13.60 15.52
N PHE A 281 16.89 13.13 15.64
CA PHE A 281 17.42 12.03 14.83
C PHE A 281 18.45 11.19 15.63
N PRO A 282 18.70 9.94 15.23
CA PRO A 282 19.68 9.08 15.88
C PRO A 282 21.10 9.61 15.67
N ALA A 283 21.80 9.81 16.79
CA ALA A 283 23.19 10.26 16.77
C ALA A 283 24.09 9.25 16.04
N GLY A 284 25.00 9.75 15.21
CA GLY A 284 25.94 8.92 14.46
C GLY A 284 25.37 8.22 13.23
N HIS A 285 24.09 8.44 12.87
CA HIS A 285 23.55 7.87 11.65
C HIS A 285 24.16 8.54 10.40
N PRO A 286 24.70 7.76 9.42
CA PRO A 286 25.49 8.30 8.32
C PRO A 286 24.70 9.25 7.41
N LEU A 287 23.43 8.93 7.11
CA LEU A 287 22.56 9.79 6.30
C LEU A 287 22.25 11.13 6.99
N ALA A 288 21.92 11.10 8.28
CA ALA A 288 21.61 12.31 9.04
C ALA A 288 22.85 13.23 9.11
N ALA A 289 24.01 12.65 9.44
CA ALA A 289 25.27 13.39 9.48
C ALA A 289 25.63 14.02 8.13
N LYS A 290 25.43 13.28 7.03
CA LYS A 290 25.67 13.76 5.66
C LYS A 290 24.75 14.93 5.30
N TYR A 291 23.44 14.79 5.49
CA TYR A 291 22.47 15.78 5.03
C TYR A 291 22.43 17.02 5.93
N LEU A 292 22.48 16.85 7.25
CA LEU A 292 22.47 17.97 8.20
C LEU A 292 23.84 18.64 8.34
N LYS A 293 24.91 18.01 7.82
CA LYS A 293 26.31 18.42 8.04
C LYS A 293 26.62 18.51 9.54
N ALA A 294 26.20 17.50 10.29
CA ALA A 294 26.41 17.43 11.74
C ALA A 294 27.92 17.40 12.07
N PRO A 295 28.43 18.27 12.97
CA PRO A 295 29.84 18.27 13.32
C PRO A 295 30.26 16.91 13.91
N PRO A 296 31.42 16.36 13.49
CA PRO A 296 31.90 15.10 14.01
C PRO A 296 32.11 15.22 15.53
N GLY A 297 31.63 14.23 16.30
CA GLY A 297 31.75 14.21 17.76
C GLY A 297 30.76 15.10 18.52
N SER A 298 29.89 15.85 17.85
CA SER A 298 28.89 16.72 18.52
C SER A 298 27.87 15.95 19.38
N ALA A 299 27.62 14.68 19.07
CA ALA A 299 26.72 13.83 19.85
C ALA A 299 27.33 13.32 21.16
N GLY A 300 28.66 13.13 21.23
CA GLY A 300 29.31 12.41 22.33
C GLY A 300 28.67 11.03 22.55
N ASP A 301 28.30 10.73 23.80
CA ASP A 301 27.65 9.47 24.20
C ASP A 301 26.12 9.48 24.05
N SER A 302 25.53 10.58 23.55
CA SER A 302 24.08 10.64 23.39
C SER A 302 23.62 9.79 22.20
N LEU A 303 22.50 9.08 22.38
CA LEU A 303 21.85 8.27 21.34
C LEU A 303 21.01 9.09 20.36
N LEU A 304 20.63 10.31 20.75
CA LEU A 304 19.76 11.18 19.98
C LEU A 304 20.35 12.60 19.89
N GLN A 305 20.21 13.21 18.74
CA GLN A 305 20.65 14.57 18.49
C GLN A 305 19.48 15.40 17.95
N ALA A 306 19.45 16.67 18.34
CA ALA A 306 18.52 17.67 17.87
C ALA A 306 19.23 18.65 16.94
N ALA A 307 18.62 19.02 15.83
CA ALA A 307 19.07 20.08 14.92
C ALA A 307 18.02 21.19 14.85
N LEU A 308 18.46 22.44 14.99
CA LEU A 308 17.64 23.63 14.81
C LEU A 308 17.76 24.11 13.36
N VAL A 309 16.66 24.03 12.62
CA VAL A 309 16.64 24.36 11.20
C VAL A 309 15.61 25.48 10.96
N PRO A 310 16.04 26.72 10.65
CA PRO A 310 15.11 27.81 10.41
C PRO A 310 14.19 27.50 9.23
N TRP A 311 12.92 27.82 9.40
CA TRP A 311 11.88 27.57 8.41
C TRP A 311 11.70 28.82 7.55
N GLU A 312 11.97 28.74 6.25
CA GLU A 312 12.02 29.94 5.39
C GLU A 312 10.77 30.18 4.55
N LEU A 313 9.83 29.23 4.51
CA LEU A 313 8.67 29.39 3.65
C LEU A 313 7.55 30.15 4.36
N THR A 314 7.26 31.37 3.89
CA THR A 314 5.96 31.99 4.19
C THR A 314 4.84 31.10 3.64
N ALA A 315 3.65 31.08 4.25
CA ALA A 315 2.53 30.28 3.73
C ALA A 315 2.20 30.59 2.26
N LYS A 316 2.48 31.82 1.82
CA LYS A 316 2.29 32.28 0.43
C LYS A 316 3.36 31.76 -0.52
N GLU A 317 4.59 31.57 -0.05
CA GLU A 317 5.70 30.93 -0.78
C GLU A 317 5.56 29.41 -0.77
N PHE A 318 5.14 28.81 0.34
CA PHE A 318 4.77 27.39 0.38
C PHE A 318 3.73 27.03 -0.68
N CYS A 319 2.71 27.89 -0.87
CA CYS A 319 1.68 27.72 -1.91
C CYS A 319 2.11 28.14 -3.33
N ARG A 320 3.24 28.84 -3.49
CA ARG A 320 3.75 29.36 -4.78
C ARG A 320 4.97 28.63 -5.31
N SER A 321 5.76 28.06 -4.42
CA SER A 321 6.80 27.12 -4.76
C SER A 321 6.08 25.94 -5.40
N ASP A 322 6.26 25.76 -6.70
CA ASP A 322 6.05 24.47 -7.32
C ASP A 322 7.06 23.55 -6.64
N TRP A 323 6.62 22.90 -5.56
CA TRP A 323 7.27 21.73 -5.02
C TRP A 323 7.26 20.72 -6.15
N SER A 324 8.25 20.81 -7.03
CA SER A 324 8.51 19.78 -8.02
C SER A 324 8.72 18.54 -7.16
N PRO A 325 7.82 17.57 -7.18
CA PRO A 325 8.08 16.33 -6.50
C PRO A 325 9.22 15.70 -7.29
N ARG A 326 10.43 15.73 -6.73
CA ARG A 326 11.61 15.12 -7.37
C ARG A 326 12.11 13.98 -6.53
N THR A 327 11.19 13.04 -6.33
CA THR A 327 11.49 11.64 -6.60
C THR A 327 10.57 11.20 -7.73
N ASN A 328 11.16 11.15 -8.92
CA ASN A 328 10.63 10.57 -10.16
C ASN A 328 10.36 9.05 -10.04
N THR A 329 10.12 8.52 -8.85
CA THR A 329 10.01 7.08 -8.63
C THR A 329 8.57 6.61 -8.49
N LEU A 330 7.60 7.46 -8.10
CA LEU A 330 6.21 7.02 -7.92
C LEU A 330 5.15 8.14 -8.02
N ASP A 331 5.47 9.30 -8.59
CA ASP A 331 4.38 10.19 -9.01
C ASP A 331 3.60 9.47 -10.09
N SER A 332 2.31 9.28 -9.84
CA SER A 332 1.33 8.97 -10.87
C SER A 332 1.31 10.14 -11.85
N ALA A 333 2.33 10.21 -12.70
CA ALA A 333 2.42 11.19 -13.76
C ALA A 333 1.29 10.87 -14.74
N LEU A 334 0.60 11.92 -15.16
CA LEU A 334 -0.29 11.83 -16.31
C LEU A 334 0.45 11.06 -17.42
N ASP A 335 -0.18 10.03 -17.98
CA ASP A 335 0.41 9.25 -19.07
C ASP A 335 0.87 10.23 -20.17
N PRO A 336 2.16 10.23 -20.57
CA PRO A 336 2.71 11.18 -21.53
C PRO A 336 1.93 11.26 -22.84
N ALA A 337 1.21 10.19 -23.21
CA ALA A 337 0.36 10.16 -24.38
C ALA A 337 -0.86 11.11 -24.32
N PHE A 338 -1.24 11.61 -23.13
CA PHE A 338 -2.25 12.66 -22.99
C PHE A 338 -1.71 14.07 -23.22
N VAL A 339 -0.40 14.30 -23.06
CA VAL A 339 0.20 15.65 -23.15
C VAL A 339 -0.12 16.33 -24.48
N PRO A 340 0.09 15.70 -25.66
CA PRO A 340 -0.22 16.34 -26.94
C PRO A 340 -1.71 16.64 -27.12
N VAL A 341 -2.59 15.81 -26.54
CA VAL A 341 -4.04 15.99 -26.61
C VAL A 341 -4.41 17.28 -25.87
N PHE A 342 -3.90 17.47 -24.66
CA PHE A 342 -4.21 18.64 -23.85
C PHE A 342 -3.58 19.93 -24.36
N ASP A 343 -2.37 19.85 -24.93
CA ASP A 343 -1.74 20.99 -25.58
C ASP A 343 -2.57 21.48 -26.78
N SER A 344 -3.19 20.56 -27.52
CA SER A 344 -4.06 20.89 -28.66
C SER A 344 -5.43 21.46 -28.26
N GLU A 345 -5.95 21.09 -27.09
CA GLU A 345 -7.29 21.49 -26.63
C GLU A 345 -7.32 22.85 -25.90
N GLY A 346 -6.16 23.39 -25.53
CA GLY A 346 -5.99 24.76 -25.02
C GLY A 346 -6.93 25.11 -23.86
N ARG A 347 -7.83 26.09 -24.05
CA ARG A 347 -8.71 26.64 -22.99
C ARG A 347 -9.77 25.66 -22.47
N LYS A 348 -10.05 24.55 -23.17
CA LYS A 348 -11.04 23.54 -22.72
C LYS A 348 -10.61 22.84 -21.42
N VAL A 349 -9.29 22.77 -21.19
CA VAL A 349 -8.68 22.19 -19.98
C VAL A 349 -9.18 22.85 -18.69
N VAL A 350 -9.47 24.16 -18.72
CA VAL A 350 -9.98 24.90 -17.56
C VAL A 350 -11.39 24.45 -17.16
N SER A 351 -12.22 24.09 -18.15
CA SER A 351 -13.61 23.65 -17.93
C SER A 351 -13.71 22.21 -17.41
N GLN A 352 -12.71 21.36 -17.68
CA GLN A 352 -12.69 19.95 -17.30
C GLN A 352 -11.67 19.64 -16.19
N ARG A 353 -11.44 20.59 -15.29
CA ARG A 353 -10.42 20.48 -14.23
C ARG A 353 -10.50 19.17 -13.44
N ARG A 354 -11.71 18.70 -13.12
CA ARG A 354 -11.90 17.43 -12.38
C ARG A 354 -11.47 16.21 -13.18
N PHE A 355 -11.76 16.17 -14.47
CA PHE A 355 -11.34 15.09 -15.37
C PHE A 355 -9.81 15.01 -15.47
N HIS A 356 -9.12 16.14 -15.67
CA HIS A 356 -7.65 16.15 -15.70
C HIS A 356 -7.05 15.74 -14.35
N GLN A 357 -7.61 16.23 -13.25
CA GLN A 357 -7.19 15.83 -11.91
C GLN A 357 -7.38 14.32 -11.69
N ALA A 358 -8.49 13.75 -12.17
CA ALA A 358 -8.77 12.33 -12.08
C ALA A 358 -7.73 11.49 -12.85
N LEU A 359 -7.41 11.87 -14.09
CA LEU A 359 -6.40 11.21 -14.91
C LEU A 359 -5.04 11.20 -14.22
N HIS A 360 -4.64 12.32 -13.64
CA HIS A 360 -3.36 12.46 -12.93
C HIS A 360 -3.33 11.62 -11.65
N ILE A 361 -4.33 11.74 -10.78
CA ILE A 361 -4.35 11.03 -9.49
C ILE A 361 -4.40 9.50 -9.68
N LEU A 362 -5.20 9.02 -10.63
CA LEU A 362 -5.35 7.58 -10.85
C LEU A 362 -4.29 6.97 -11.76
N GLY A 363 -3.54 7.80 -12.49
CA GLY A 363 -2.56 7.35 -13.48
C GLY A 363 -3.22 6.58 -14.61
N PHE A 364 -4.37 7.07 -15.08
CA PHE A 364 -5.20 6.35 -16.04
C PHE A 364 -4.49 6.31 -17.41
N PRO A 365 -4.17 5.14 -17.99
CA PRO A 365 -3.44 5.06 -19.24
C PRO A 365 -4.26 5.55 -20.43
N LYS A 366 -3.63 6.24 -21.37
CA LYS A 366 -4.28 6.74 -22.60
C LYS A 366 -4.81 5.60 -23.45
N THR A 367 -4.08 4.50 -23.53
CA THR A 367 -4.51 3.28 -24.26
C THR A 367 -5.78 2.69 -23.69
N LEU A 368 -5.93 2.69 -22.36
CA LEU A 368 -7.16 2.27 -21.70
C LEU A 368 -8.29 3.28 -21.91
N TYR A 369 -7.98 4.57 -21.92
CA TYR A 369 -8.98 5.61 -22.17
C TYR A 369 -9.54 5.52 -23.58
N ASP A 370 -8.67 5.34 -24.58
CA ASP A 370 -9.08 5.16 -25.98
C ASP A 370 -9.91 3.88 -26.15
N PHE A 371 -9.51 2.80 -25.48
CA PHE A 371 -10.27 1.55 -25.44
C PHE A 371 -11.66 1.76 -24.83
N MET A 372 -11.77 2.45 -23.69
CA MET A 372 -13.07 2.72 -23.06
C MET A 372 -13.92 3.74 -23.82
N SER A 373 -13.28 4.63 -24.59
CA SER A 373 -13.95 5.62 -25.44
C SER A 373 -14.59 5.01 -26.68
N ALA A 374 -14.11 3.84 -27.13
CA ALA A 374 -14.77 3.08 -28.16
C ALA A 374 -16.14 2.55 -27.66
N PRO A 375 -17.14 2.40 -28.56
CA PRO A 375 -18.44 1.86 -28.19
C PRO A 375 -18.35 0.38 -27.79
N ASN A 376 -19.35 -0.11 -27.06
CA ASN A 376 -19.52 -1.53 -26.68
C ASN A 376 -18.49 -2.10 -25.68
N HIS A 377 -17.99 -1.28 -24.76
CA HIS A 377 -17.16 -1.73 -23.64
C HIS A 377 -17.85 -1.52 -22.27
N PRO A 378 -18.99 -2.20 -22.00
CA PRO A 378 -19.67 -2.07 -20.72
C PRO A 378 -18.73 -2.45 -19.58
N TYR A 379 -18.80 -1.74 -18.46
CA TYR A 379 -17.91 -1.97 -17.32
C TYR A 379 -18.70 -2.13 -16.01
N CYS A 380 -18.00 -2.57 -14.96
CA CYS A 380 -18.47 -2.38 -13.60
C CYS A 380 -17.30 -2.04 -12.66
N ILE A 381 -17.62 -1.39 -11.54
CA ILE A 381 -16.63 -0.97 -10.54
C ILE A 381 -16.85 -1.70 -9.22
N TRP A 382 -15.83 -2.40 -8.73
CA TRP A 382 -15.79 -3.10 -7.45
C TRP A 382 -14.94 -2.33 -6.43
N HIS A 383 -15.59 -1.68 -5.47
CA HIS A 383 -14.91 -0.75 -4.53
C HIS A 383 -15.28 -0.99 -3.05
N ALA A 384 -16.10 -1.99 -2.75
CA ALA A 384 -16.61 -2.23 -1.40
C ALA A 384 -15.86 -3.38 -0.71
N PRO A 385 -15.41 -3.23 0.56
CA PRO A 385 -15.44 -2.05 1.44
C PRO A 385 -14.13 -1.21 1.41
N GLY A 386 -13.26 -1.44 0.42
CA GLY A 386 -11.85 -1.10 0.50
C GLY A 386 -11.45 0.32 0.10
N ASP A 387 -12.38 1.27 -0.03
CA ASP A 387 -12.07 2.67 -0.33
C ASP A 387 -11.98 3.53 0.96
N ALA A 388 -11.67 2.88 2.09
CA ALA A 388 -11.66 3.42 3.47
C ALA A 388 -12.99 4.02 3.99
N THR A 389 -14.00 4.15 3.14
CA THR A 389 -15.31 4.71 3.49
C THR A 389 -16.32 3.62 3.83
N LYS A 390 -16.89 3.67 5.04
CA LYS A 390 -17.91 2.69 5.50
C LYS A 390 -19.30 2.90 4.88
N SER A 391 -19.60 4.09 4.34
CA SER A 391 -20.97 4.47 3.95
C SER A 391 -21.10 5.13 2.57
N GLY A 392 -20.15 4.93 1.65
CA GLY A 392 -20.22 5.59 0.35
C GLY A 392 -19.16 5.16 -0.66
N VAL A 393 -19.17 5.86 -1.79
CA VAL A 393 -18.14 5.77 -2.83
C VAL A 393 -16.96 6.64 -2.38
N GLY A 394 -15.77 6.06 -2.28
CA GLY A 394 -14.58 6.82 -1.90
C GLY A 394 -14.10 7.75 -3.02
N TYR A 395 -13.17 8.64 -2.66
CA TYR A 395 -12.75 9.73 -3.54
C TYR A 395 -12.14 9.24 -4.84
N GLU A 396 -11.27 8.21 -4.78
CA GLU A 396 -10.62 7.65 -5.98
C GLU A 396 -11.64 6.97 -6.90
N THR A 397 -12.67 6.33 -6.36
CA THR A 397 -13.76 5.78 -7.16
C THR A 397 -14.62 6.88 -7.82
N LEU A 398 -14.81 8.03 -7.17
CA LEU A 398 -15.47 9.17 -7.80
C LEU A 398 -14.65 9.71 -8.98
N LEU A 399 -13.33 9.80 -8.83
CA LEU A 399 -12.43 10.19 -9.93
C LEU A 399 -12.48 9.21 -11.09
N LEU A 400 -12.54 7.90 -10.82
CA LEU A 400 -12.68 6.88 -11.86
C LEU A 400 -14.00 7.07 -12.63
N LYS A 401 -15.10 7.29 -11.91
CA LYS A 401 -16.41 7.58 -12.52
C LYS A 401 -16.39 8.85 -13.36
N GLU A 402 -15.67 9.88 -12.93
CA GLU A 402 -15.49 11.11 -13.70
C GLU A 402 -14.85 10.82 -15.06
N ILE A 403 -13.74 10.06 -15.08
CA ILE A 403 -13.06 9.66 -16.33
C ILE A 403 -14.00 8.87 -17.23
N LEU A 404 -14.64 7.83 -16.68
CA LEU A 404 -15.49 6.93 -17.45
C LEU A 404 -16.77 7.60 -17.94
N SER A 405 -17.25 8.67 -17.28
CA SER A 405 -18.41 9.43 -17.75
C SER A 405 -18.18 10.19 -19.06
N THR A 406 -16.91 10.44 -19.41
CA THR A 406 -16.53 11.03 -20.71
C THR A 406 -16.42 9.99 -21.82
N CYS A 407 -16.42 8.70 -21.48
CA CYS A 407 -16.31 7.59 -22.42
C CYS A 407 -17.69 7.17 -22.95
N ALA A 408 -17.74 6.51 -24.11
CA ALA A 408 -19.00 5.95 -24.65
C ALA A 408 -19.49 4.70 -23.89
N SER A 409 -18.71 4.21 -22.93
CA SER A 409 -18.95 2.99 -22.17
C SER A 409 -19.92 3.21 -21.01
N GLN A 410 -20.75 2.20 -20.71
CA GLN A 410 -21.77 2.26 -19.65
C GLN A 410 -21.41 1.37 -18.45
N ASP A 411 -21.70 1.85 -17.24
CA ASP A 411 -21.65 1.03 -16.02
C ASP A 411 -22.90 0.14 -15.96
N ASN A 412 -22.71 -1.16 -16.17
CA ASN A 412 -23.79 -2.15 -16.15
C ASN A 412 -23.93 -2.84 -14.77
N GLY A 413 -23.15 -2.45 -13.78
CA GLY A 413 -23.18 -3.04 -12.44
C GLY A 413 -22.66 -4.48 -12.36
N HIS A 414 -22.72 -5.07 -11.16
CA HIS A 414 -22.01 -6.33 -10.88
C HIS A 414 -22.72 -7.59 -11.39
N LYS A 415 -23.99 -7.53 -11.78
CA LYS A 415 -24.76 -8.71 -12.22
C LYS A 415 -24.81 -8.88 -13.73
N SER A 416 -24.53 -7.83 -14.46
CA SER A 416 -24.62 -7.82 -15.92
C SER A 416 -23.35 -8.34 -16.58
N ASP A 417 -23.45 -8.64 -17.87
CA ASP A 417 -22.30 -8.93 -18.70
C ASP A 417 -21.50 -7.66 -19.00
N VAL A 418 -20.25 -7.65 -18.54
CA VAL A 418 -19.31 -6.54 -18.72
C VAL A 418 -18.09 -6.98 -19.54
N ARG A 419 -17.38 -6.04 -20.13
CA ARG A 419 -16.09 -6.24 -20.82
C ARG A 419 -14.90 -5.82 -19.97
N VAL A 420 -15.13 -4.94 -18.98
CA VAL A 420 -14.09 -4.46 -18.07
C VAL A 420 -14.58 -4.46 -16.62
N ILE A 421 -13.74 -4.93 -15.71
CA ILE A 421 -13.97 -4.85 -14.26
C ILE A 421 -12.87 -3.99 -13.65
N PHE A 422 -13.25 -2.88 -13.03
CA PHE A 422 -12.34 -2.06 -12.24
C PHE A 422 -12.47 -2.46 -10.77
N ALA A 423 -11.37 -2.81 -10.11
CA ALA A 423 -11.34 -3.19 -8.69
C ALA A 423 -10.46 -2.23 -7.90
N HIS A 424 -10.99 -1.62 -6.85
CA HIS A 424 -10.16 -0.78 -5.98
C HIS A 424 -9.09 -1.64 -5.29
N VAL A 425 -7.84 -1.17 -5.24
CA VAL A 425 -6.72 -1.94 -4.64
C VAL A 425 -6.98 -2.31 -3.18
N GLY A 426 -7.72 -1.48 -2.44
CA GLY A 426 -8.08 -1.77 -1.06
C GLY A 426 -9.17 -2.84 -0.90
N SER A 427 -9.89 -3.22 -1.97
CA SER A 427 -10.98 -4.21 -1.95
C SER A 427 -10.58 -5.58 -2.52
N LEU A 428 -9.29 -5.78 -2.82
CA LEU A 428 -8.81 -7.01 -3.46
C LEU A 428 -9.05 -8.25 -2.59
N ASP A 429 -8.92 -8.14 -1.28
CA ASP A 429 -9.19 -9.22 -0.33
C ASP A 429 -10.64 -9.71 -0.38
N LYS A 430 -11.58 -8.86 -0.83
CA LYS A 430 -13.00 -9.18 -1.03
C LYS A 430 -13.38 -9.36 -2.49
N LEU A 431 -12.44 -9.35 -3.42
CA LEU A 431 -12.73 -9.51 -4.84
C LEU A 431 -13.46 -10.84 -5.12
N TYR A 432 -13.19 -11.87 -4.33
CA TYR A 432 -13.89 -13.15 -4.39
C TYR A 432 -15.41 -13.08 -4.17
N CYS A 433 -15.91 -11.99 -3.56
CA CYS A 433 -17.34 -11.74 -3.38
C CYS A 433 -18.01 -11.19 -4.65
N LEU A 434 -17.24 -10.83 -5.68
CA LEU A 434 -17.80 -10.38 -6.95
C LEU A 434 -18.64 -11.51 -7.57
N PRO A 435 -19.92 -11.27 -7.91
CA PRO A 435 -20.79 -12.28 -8.47
C PRO A 435 -20.19 -12.94 -9.71
N ALA A 436 -20.25 -14.28 -9.74
CA ALA A 436 -19.78 -15.09 -10.85
C ALA A 436 -18.30 -14.84 -11.24
N LEU A 437 -17.43 -14.44 -10.31
CA LEU A 437 -16.01 -14.16 -10.61
C LEU A 437 -15.31 -15.35 -11.30
N ALA A 438 -15.48 -16.56 -10.77
CA ALA A 438 -14.89 -17.78 -11.34
C ALA A 438 -15.36 -17.99 -12.78
N GLU A 439 -16.68 -17.91 -13.01
CA GLU A 439 -17.30 -18.09 -14.32
C GLU A 439 -16.83 -17.03 -15.31
N ARG A 440 -16.77 -15.76 -14.89
CA ARG A 440 -16.28 -14.64 -15.69
C ARG A 440 -14.85 -14.87 -16.17
N ARG A 441 -13.96 -15.34 -15.28
CA ARG A 441 -12.56 -15.66 -15.65
C ARG A 441 -12.47 -16.87 -16.57
N ALA A 442 -13.31 -17.87 -16.37
CA ALA A 442 -13.25 -19.14 -17.10
C ALA A 442 -13.95 -19.13 -18.47
N LYS A 443 -15.07 -18.43 -18.61
CA LYS A 443 -15.90 -18.46 -19.84
C LYS A 443 -15.67 -17.28 -20.77
N ARG A 444 -15.12 -16.17 -20.27
CA ARG A 444 -15.03 -14.91 -21.01
C ARG A 444 -13.58 -14.45 -21.11
N PRO A 445 -12.76 -15.02 -22.00
CA PRO A 445 -11.34 -14.66 -22.13
C PRO A 445 -11.16 -13.17 -22.49
N GLU A 446 -12.12 -12.56 -23.18
CA GLU A 446 -12.08 -11.16 -23.63
C GLU A 446 -12.32 -10.11 -22.51
N LEU A 447 -12.70 -10.57 -21.32
CA LEU A 447 -12.94 -9.73 -20.15
C LEU A 447 -11.60 -9.27 -19.55
N ARG A 448 -11.45 -7.97 -19.27
CA ARG A 448 -10.25 -7.39 -18.66
C ARG A 448 -10.52 -6.97 -17.23
N PHE A 449 -9.55 -7.17 -16.35
CA PHE A 449 -9.62 -6.73 -14.96
C PHE A 449 -8.54 -5.68 -14.73
N PHE A 450 -8.92 -4.55 -14.14
CA PHE A 450 -7.99 -3.49 -13.79
C PHE A 450 -8.10 -3.19 -12.30
N THR A 451 -6.97 -2.99 -11.63
CA THR A 451 -6.94 -2.36 -10.32
C THR A 451 -6.84 -0.85 -10.47
N TYR A 452 -7.32 -0.09 -9.48
CA TYR A 452 -7.12 1.36 -9.40
C TYR A 452 -7.03 1.84 -7.94
N GLY A 453 -6.52 3.06 -7.75
CA GLY A 453 -6.47 3.74 -6.45
C GLY A 453 -5.28 3.37 -5.57
N THR A 454 -5.36 3.78 -4.32
CA THR A 454 -4.33 3.65 -3.29
C THR A 454 -4.94 3.07 -2.01
N HIS A 455 -4.18 2.26 -1.27
CA HIS A 455 -4.63 1.82 0.05
C HIS A 455 -3.42 1.48 0.94
N PRO A 456 -3.40 1.86 2.23
CA PRO A 456 -2.33 1.48 3.16
C PRO A 456 -2.17 -0.05 3.32
N SER A 457 -3.17 -0.79 2.84
CA SER A 457 -3.15 -2.26 2.73
C SER A 457 -2.03 -2.78 1.84
N VAL A 458 -1.82 -2.06 0.75
CA VAL A 458 -1.23 -2.57 -0.46
C VAL A 458 0.11 -1.85 -0.61
N PRO A 459 1.20 -2.55 -0.95
CA PRO A 459 2.48 -1.90 -1.23
C PRO A 459 2.33 -0.81 -2.29
N ARG A 460 3.07 0.30 -2.17
CA ARG A 460 2.92 1.46 -3.06
C ARG A 460 3.18 1.13 -4.52
N GLU A 461 4.04 0.14 -4.76
CA GLU A 461 4.37 -0.40 -6.08
C GLU A 461 3.19 -1.10 -6.75
N ARG A 462 2.09 -1.34 -6.02
CA ARG A 462 0.84 -1.94 -6.51
C ARG A 462 -0.32 -0.95 -6.56
N TRP A 463 -0.08 0.32 -6.23
CA TRP A 463 -1.08 1.38 -6.39
C TRP A 463 -1.25 1.78 -7.85
N GLY A 464 -2.36 2.46 -8.14
CA GLY A 464 -2.70 3.03 -9.44
C GLY A 464 -3.39 2.04 -10.39
N MET A 465 -3.53 2.48 -11.64
CA MET A 465 -4.20 1.71 -12.70
C MET A 465 -3.31 0.58 -13.22
N ARG A 466 -3.72 -0.69 -13.06
CA ARG A 466 -2.95 -1.86 -13.55
C ARG A 466 -3.86 -2.98 -14.00
N GLU A 467 -3.50 -3.65 -15.10
CA GLU A 467 -4.20 -4.87 -15.49
C GLU A 467 -3.81 -6.02 -14.57
N ILE A 468 -4.80 -6.83 -14.19
CA ILE A 468 -4.65 -8.05 -13.40
C ILE A 468 -5.42 -9.18 -14.09
N PHE A 469 -5.13 -10.43 -13.74
CA PHE A 469 -5.72 -11.64 -14.33
C PHE A 469 -5.66 -11.61 -15.87
N PRO A 470 -4.45 -11.73 -16.46
CA PRO A 470 -4.24 -11.63 -17.90
C PRO A 470 -5.04 -12.67 -18.68
N LEU A 471 -5.00 -12.62 -20.01
CA LEU A 471 -5.92 -13.39 -20.87
C LEU A 471 -5.76 -14.92 -20.76
N ALA A 472 -4.56 -15.42 -20.45
CA ALA A 472 -4.26 -16.85 -20.50
C ALA A 472 -3.73 -17.38 -19.17
N GLY A 473 -3.90 -18.69 -18.98
CA GLY A 473 -3.31 -19.42 -17.87
C GLY A 473 -4.19 -19.59 -16.65
N GLY A 474 -3.68 -20.39 -15.73
CA GLY A 474 -4.34 -20.65 -14.47
C GLY A 474 -3.49 -21.47 -13.53
N ILE A 475 -3.93 -21.51 -12.28
CA ILE A 475 -3.34 -22.37 -11.26
C ILE A 475 -4.34 -23.45 -10.87
N VAL A 476 -3.86 -24.67 -10.73
CA VAL A 476 -4.68 -25.82 -10.33
C VAL A 476 -4.26 -26.32 -8.95
N THR A 477 -5.23 -26.65 -8.10
CA THR A 477 -5.01 -27.41 -6.87
C THR A 477 -6.04 -28.52 -6.72
N PHE A 478 -5.89 -29.35 -5.69
CA PHE A 478 -6.55 -30.65 -5.60
C PHE A 478 -7.14 -30.89 -4.21
N THR A 479 -8.32 -31.52 -4.14
CA THR A 479 -8.82 -32.12 -2.90
C THR A 479 -8.17 -33.50 -2.67
N PRO A 480 -8.08 -33.99 -1.42
CA PRO A 480 -7.58 -35.33 -1.15
C PRO A 480 -8.38 -36.41 -1.90
N SER A 481 -9.71 -36.25 -1.97
CA SER A 481 -10.58 -37.21 -2.67
C SER A 481 -10.32 -37.24 -4.18
N ALA A 482 -10.01 -36.09 -4.81
CA ALA A 482 -9.68 -36.01 -6.23
C ALA A 482 -8.38 -36.75 -6.57
N ILE A 483 -7.38 -36.68 -5.67
CA ILE A 483 -6.14 -37.44 -5.81
C ILE A 483 -6.42 -38.95 -5.69
N ILE A 484 -7.19 -39.35 -4.68
CA ILE A 484 -7.44 -40.78 -4.41
C ILE A 484 -8.28 -41.44 -5.51
N GLN A 485 -9.37 -40.80 -5.92
CA GLN A 485 -10.30 -41.37 -6.90
C GLN A 485 -9.79 -41.22 -8.34
N GLY A 486 -9.00 -40.17 -8.60
CA GLY A 486 -8.56 -39.79 -9.94
C GLY A 486 -7.16 -40.24 -10.32
N HIS A 487 -6.44 -40.98 -9.45
CA HIS A 487 -5.00 -41.28 -9.49
C HIS A 487 -4.38 -41.20 -10.91
N PHE A 488 -4.63 -42.19 -11.77
CA PHE A 488 -4.02 -42.24 -13.12
C PHE A 488 -4.34 -41.02 -14.00
N ARG A 489 -5.61 -40.58 -14.02
CA ARG A 489 -6.04 -39.46 -14.86
C ARG A 489 -5.48 -38.14 -14.35
N LEU A 490 -5.40 -38.00 -13.03
CA LEU A 490 -4.84 -36.83 -12.39
C LEU A 490 -3.36 -36.67 -12.72
N PHE A 491 -2.56 -37.73 -12.64
CA PHE A 491 -1.14 -37.63 -12.99
C PHE A 491 -0.89 -37.35 -14.47
N LYS A 492 -1.71 -37.93 -15.38
CA LYS A 492 -1.70 -37.52 -16.80
C LYS A 492 -1.95 -36.01 -16.92
N ARG A 493 -2.91 -35.47 -16.16
CA ARG A 493 -3.22 -34.04 -16.18
C ARG A 493 -2.15 -33.17 -15.55
N ILE A 494 -1.52 -33.61 -14.47
CA ILE A 494 -0.38 -32.93 -13.84
C ILE A 494 0.77 -32.78 -14.84
N ARG A 495 1.10 -33.85 -15.59
CA ARG A 495 2.12 -33.78 -16.65
C ARG A 495 1.76 -32.77 -17.73
N GLN A 496 0.51 -32.79 -18.20
CA GLN A 496 0.03 -31.79 -19.17
C GLN A 496 0.13 -30.36 -18.62
N ILE A 497 -0.24 -30.14 -17.35
CA ILE A 497 -0.09 -28.81 -16.72
C ILE A 497 1.39 -28.42 -16.63
N ALA A 498 2.28 -29.34 -16.25
CA ALA A 498 3.71 -29.09 -16.17
C ALA A 498 4.32 -28.72 -17.54
N GLU A 499 3.86 -29.34 -18.63
CA GLU A 499 4.26 -29.02 -20.01
C GLU A 499 3.69 -27.70 -20.53
N HIS A 500 2.65 -27.16 -19.90
CA HIS A 500 1.95 -25.98 -20.38
C HIS A 500 2.65 -24.69 -19.94
N PRO A 501 2.89 -23.70 -20.84
CA PRO A 501 3.65 -22.49 -20.50
C PRO A 501 2.94 -21.55 -19.50
N THR A 502 1.62 -21.43 -19.55
CA THR A 502 0.85 -20.49 -18.70
C THR A 502 0.05 -21.16 -17.59
N TRP A 503 0.24 -22.45 -17.36
CA TRP A 503 -0.46 -23.17 -16.29
C TRP A 503 0.52 -23.79 -15.34
N ASP A 504 0.16 -23.76 -14.07
CA ASP A 504 0.94 -24.39 -13.01
C ASP A 504 -0.02 -25.07 -12.04
N CYS A 505 0.48 -26.04 -11.27
CA CYS A 505 -0.31 -26.68 -10.24
C CYS A 505 0.45 -26.75 -8.93
N TYR A 506 -0.31 -26.72 -7.84
CA TYR A 506 0.23 -26.79 -6.50
C TYR A 506 -0.67 -27.63 -5.59
N VAL A 507 -0.07 -28.19 -4.55
CA VAL A 507 -0.76 -28.99 -3.54
C VAL A 507 -0.38 -28.47 -2.15
N LEU A 508 -1.36 -28.51 -1.25
CA LEU A 508 -1.15 -28.13 0.15
C LEU A 508 -0.51 -29.30 0.93
N PRO A 509 0.35 -29.02 1.94
CA PRO A 509 0.92 -30.05 2.81
C PRO A 509 -0.14 -30.92 3.50
N SER A 510 -1.23 -30.31 3.94
CA SER A 510 -2.36 -31.01 4.57
C SER A 510 -3.06 -31.98 3.63
N VAL A 511 -3.13 -31.66 2.34
CA VAL A 511 -3.72 -32.54 1.32
C VAL A 511 -2.83 -33.76 1.12
N VAL A 512 -1.51 -33.58 1.00
CA VAL A 512 -0.55 -34.71 0.90
C VAL A 512 -0.63 -35.60 2.14
N ALA A 513 -0.63 -35.00 3.34
CA ALA A 513 -0.75 -35.72 4.59
C ALA A 513 -2.06 -36.52 4.71
N MET A 514 -3.18 -35.95 4.26
CA MET A 514 -4.48 -36.62 4.26
C MET A 514 -4.53 -37.76 3.25
N VAL A 515 -4.01 -37.57 2.04
CA VAL A 515 -3.90 -38.65 1.04
C VAL A 515 -3.11 -39.82 1.64
N ALA A 516 -1.98 -39.53 2.29
CA ALA A 516 -1.15 -40.54 2.94
C ALA A 516 -1.87 -41.26 4.10
N LYS A 517 -2.59 -40.51 4.94
CA LYS A 517 -3.37 -41.09 6.06
C LYS A 517 -4.48 -42.02 5.55
N LEU A 518 -5.23 -41.59 4.53
CA LEU A 518 -6.34 -42.37 3.95
C LEU A 518 -5.85 -43.58 3.16
N SER A 519 -4.71 -43.49 2.48
CA SER A 519 -4.15 -44.61 1.71
C SER A 519 -3.56 -45.71 2.58
N CYS A 520 -3.04 -45.38 3.75
CA CYS A 520 -2.33 -46.32 4.63
C CYS A 520 -3.23 -47.01 5.67
N GLN A 521 -4.55 -46.77 5.66
CA GLN A 521 -5.54 -47.45 6.52
C GLN A 521 -5.17 -47.48 8.02
N GLY A 522 -4.52 -46.43 8.53
CA GLY A 522 -4.09 -46.32 9.93
C GLY A 522 -2.66 -46.79 10.21
N LEU A 523 -1.95 -47.36 9.23
CA LEU A 523 -0.50 -47.58 9.32
C LEU A 523 0.27 -46.25 9.24
N ASN A 524 1.49 -46.24 9.79
CA ASN A 524 2.37 -45.08 9.71
C ASN A 524 2.83 -44.85 8.25
N PRO A 525 2.47 -43.72 7.60
CA PRO A 525 2.76 -43.54 6.18
C PRO A 525 4.24 -43.51 5.83
N LEU A 526 5.11 -43.07 6.75
CA LEU A 526 6.57 -43.08 6.51
C LEU A 526 7.12 -44.50 6.46
N GLN A 527 6.61 -45.41 7.30
CA GLN A 527 7.05 -46.80 7.28
C GLN A 527 6.57 -47.51 6.00
N VAL A 528 5.34 -47.25 5.57
CA VAL A 528 4.80 -47.79 4.30
C VAL A 528 5.61 -47.30 3.10
N TYR A 529 6.03 -46.03 3.12
CA TYR A 529 6.93 -45.46 2.12
C TYR A 529 8.31 -46.12 2.14
N ASP A 530 8.94 -46.26 3.31
CA ASP A 530 10.26 -46.88 3.46
C ASP A 530 10.26 -48.36 3.01
N GLN A 531 9.10 -49.03 3.00
CA GLN A 531 8.91 -50.39 2.50
C GLN A 531 8.63 -50.48 0.98
N GLY A 532 8.53 -49.34 0.28
CA GLY A 532 8.20 -49.29 -1.15
C GLY A 532 6.75 -49.62 -1.49
N ASN A 533 5.85 -49.57 -0.50
CA ASN A 533 4.43 -49.92 -0.67
C ASN A 533 3.51 -48.69 -0.75
N PHE A 534 4.07 -47.49 -0.87
CA PHE A 534 3.29 -46.26 -0.86
C PHE A 534 2.70 -45.95 -2.25
N ILE A 535 1.39 -46.15 -2.39
CA ILE A 535 0.66 -46.06 -3.66
C ILE A 535 0.80 -44.68 -4.35
N TYR A 536 1.02 -43.60 -3.59
CA TYR A 536 1.10 -42.24 -4.13
C TYR A 536 2.53 -41.71 -4.22
N GLU A 537 3.51 -42.59 -4.41
CA GLU A 537 4.91 -42.21 -4.66
C GLU A 537 5.03 -41.23 -5.85
N GLU A 538 4.26 -41.44 -6.92
CA GLU A 538 4.22 -40.55 -8.08
C GLU A 538 3.84 -39.10 -7.73
N LEU A 539 3.03 -38.87 -6.68
CA LEU A 539 2.76 -37.52 -6.18
C LEU A 539 3.99 -36.89 -5.57
N LEU A 540 4.73 -37.65 -4.75
CA LEU A 540 5.92 -37.16 -4.08
C LEU A 540 7.03 -36.89 -5.09
N THR A 541 7.23 -37.78 -6.06
CA THR A 541 8.14 -37.56 -7.20
C THR A 541 7.73 -36.34 -8.01
N ALA A 542 6.44 -36.16 -8.32
CA ALA A 542 5.98 -34.97 -9.03
C ALA A 542 6.24 -33.67 -8.27
N ILE A 543 6.24 -33.71 -6.92
CA ILE A 543 6.63 -32.56 -6.08
C ILE A 543 8.14 -32.34 -6.10
N GLU A 544 8.92 -33.41 -5.95
CA GLU A 544 10.39 -33.41 -5.95
C GLU A 544 10.95 -32.88 -7.27
N ASP A 545 10.45 -33.38 -8.41
CA ASP A 545 10.81 -32.93 -9.76
C ASP A 545 10.29 -31.51 -10.06
N GLY A 546 9.44 -30.97 -9.18
CA GLY A 546 8.86 -29.66 -9.33
C GLY A 546 7.81 -29.57 -10.44
N SER A 547 7.19 -30.68 -10.84
CA SER A 547 5.99 -30.67 -11.71
C SER A 547 4.77 -30.11 -10.95
N VAL A 548 4.65 -30.44 -9.67
CA VAL A 548 3.68 -29.91 -8.72
C VAL A 548 4.41 -29.10 -7.66
N ALA A 549 3.98 -27.86 -7.38
CA ALA A 549 4.54 -27.11 -6.26
C ALA A 549 3.90 -27.55 -4.93
N LEU A 550 4.71 -27.89 -3.92
CA LEU A 550 4.22 -27.92 -2.53
C LEU A 550 4.20 -26.49 -1.99
N LEU A 551 3.01 -25.93 -1.80
CA LEU A 551 2.84 -24.50 -1.52
C LEU A 551 1.67 -24.24 -0.57
N GLN A 552 1.81 -23.20 0.24
CA GLN A 552 0.72 -22.53 0.95
C GLN A 552 0.80 -21.04 0.67
N ALA A 553 -0.34 -20.35 0.58
CA ALA A 553 -0.39 -18.92 0.40
C ALA A 553 0.28 -18.21 1.59
N PRO A 554 1.13 -17.19 1.33
CA PRO A 554 1.77 -16.44 2.41
C PRO A 554 0.72 -15.77 3.30
N GLN A 555 0.98 -15.74 4.61
CA GLN A 555 0.06 -15.13 5.57
C GLN A 555 0.01 -13.62 5.34
N LEU A 556 -1.18 -13.08 5.06
CA LEU A 556 -1.41 -11.65 4.85
C LEU A 556 -1.51 -10.85 6.17
N ASN A 557 -1.13 -11.42 7.31
CA ASN A 557 -1.32 -10.79 8.61
C ASN A 557 -0.52 -9.49 8.70
N ARG A 558 -1.24 -8.38 8.86
CA ARG A 558 -0.71 -7.04 9.12
C ARG A 558 -0.57 -6.72 10.60
N ASP A 559 -1.06 -7.59 11.48
CA ASP A 559 -0.85 -7.43 12.90
C ASP A 559 0.60 -7.82 13.25
N PRO A 560 1.28 -7.03 14.12
CA PRO A 560 2.60 -7.38 14.57
C PRO A 560 2.54 -8.75 15.24
N PRO A 561 3.30 -9.75 14.75
CA PRO A 561 3.32 -11.07 15.35
C PRO A 561 3.84 -10.96 16.78
N ALA A 562 3.17 -11.61 17.73
CA ALA A 562 3.66 -11.72 19.10
C ALA A 562 5.05 -12.40 19.18
N LYS A 563 5.43 -13.20 18.16
CA LYS A 563 6.75 -13.83 18.00
C LYS A 563 7.10 -14.07 16.52
N GLY A 564 8.03 -13.29 15.98
CA GLY A 564 8.69 -13.54 14.69
C GLY A 564 7.87 -13.16 13.45
N ASP A 565 8.54 -12.63 12.41
CA ASP A 565 7.91 -12.22 11.15
C ASP A 565 7.30 -13.43 10.39
N PRO A 566 5.96 -13.51 10.21
CA PRO A 566 5.30 -14.61 9.51
C PRO A 566 5.78 -14.75 8.06
N ALA A 567 6.11 -13.65 7.39
CA ALA A 567 6.63 -13.69 6.03
C ALA A 567 8.01 -14.34 5.99
N LEU A 568 8.85 -14.05 6.99
CA LEU A 568 10.17 -14.70 7.13
C LEU A 568 10.04 -16.19 7.47
N LEU A 569 9.10 -16.57 8.34
CA LEU A 569 8.82 -17.97 8.65
C LEU A 569 8.36 -18.75 7.42
N TRP A 570 7.42 -18.18 6.66
CA TRP A 570 6.97 -18.74 5.39
C TRP A 570 8.12 -18.86 4.39
N THR A 571 8.96 -17.83 4.26
CA THR A 571 10.13 -17.85 3.36
C THR A 571 11.12 -18.95 3.76
N ARG A 572 11.43 -19.08 5.05
CA ARG A 572 12.30 -20.16 5.57
C ARG A 572 11.72 -21.54 5.28
N TRP A 573 10.41 -21.70 5.46
CA TRP A 573 9.71 -22.94 5.13
C TRP A 573 9.82 -23.29 3.65
N MET A 574 9.61 -22.32 2.76
CA MET A 574 9.75 -22.50 1.29
C MET A 574 11.17 -22.88 0.86
N LEU A 575 12.19 -22.26 1.48
CA LEU A 575 13.59 -22.58 1.23
C LEU A 575 13.95 -23.99 1.72
N ARG A 576 13.46 -24.38 2.90
CA ARG A 576 13.67 -25.72 3.46
C ARG A 576 13.10 -26.79 2.55
N ILE A 577 11.86 -26.62 2.09
CA ILE A 577 11.19 -27.60 1.21
C ILE A 577 11.92 -27.81 -0.10
N ALA A 578 12.67 -26.82 -0.61
CA ALA A 578 13.40 -26.96 -1.87
C ALA A 578 14.51 -28.01 -1.85
N GLY A 579 15.01 -28.39 -0.66
CA GLY A 579 16.08 -29.37 -0.51
C GLY A 579 15.64 -30.72 0.07
N LEU A 580 14.33 -30.97 0.17
CA LEU A 580 13.81 -32.24 0.68
C LEU A 580 13.59 -33.22 -0.47
N ASP A 581 13.96 -34.49 -0.24
CA ASP A 581 13.59 -35.63 -1.09
C ASP A 581 12.12 -36.02 -0.87
N ALA A 582 11.59 -36.93 -1.68
CA ALA A 582 10.21 -37.43 -1.56
C ALA A 582 9.84 -37.89 -0.13
N ARG A 583 10.76 -38.58 0.57
CA ARG A 583 10.58 -39.01 1.95
C ARG A 583 10.50 -37.83 2.93
N GLY A 584 11.41 -36.87 2.80
CA GLY A 584 11.47 -35.65 3.60
C GLY A 584 10.25 -34.77 3.37
N ILE A 585 9.77 -34.66 2.13
CA ILE A 585 8.52 -33.99 1.76
C ILE A 585 7.34 -34.61 2.51
N LEU A 586 7.21 -35.93 2.49
CA LEU A 586 6.13 -36.63 3.19
C LEU A 586 6.20 -36.38 4.71
N ALA A 587 7.38 -36.51 5.32
CA ALA A 587 7.57 -36.28 6.75
C ALA A 587 7.19 -34.85 7.16
N GLU A 588 7.59 -33.87 6.35
CA GLU A 588 7.31 -32.46 6.58
C GLU A 588 5.82 -32.12 6.41
N CYS A 589 5.14 -32.74 5.44
CA CYS A 589 3.69 -32.61 5.27
C CYS A 589 2.92 -33.18 6.46
N LEU A 590 3.28 -34.39 6.92
CA LEU A 590 2.66 -35.03 8.08
C LEU A 590 2.85 -34.19 9.35
N ARG A 591 4.07 -33.67 9.58
CA ARG A 591 4.39 -32.77 10.70
C ARG A 591 3.52 -31.51 10.67
N THR A 592 3.47 -30.84 9.52
CA THR A 592 2.69 -29.60 9.35
C THR A 592 1.20 -29.83 9.57
N ALA A 593 0.65 -30.92 9.01
CA ALA A 593 -0.75 -31.27 9.19
C ALA A 593 -1.08 -31.62 10.66
N ALA A 594 -0.21 -32.37 11.34
CA ALA A 594 -0.37 -32.70 12.75
C ALA A 594 -0.39 -31.45 13.64
N GLU A 595 0.50 -30.48 13.37
CA GLU A 595 0.54 -29.20 14.10
C GLU A 595 -0.72 -28.36 13.83
N GLN A 596 -1.14 -28.26 12.57
CA GLN A 596 -2.26 -27.42 12.17
C GLN A 596 -3.63 -27.96 12.63
N PHE A 597 -3.79 -29.27 12.66
CA PHE A 597 -5.05 -29.95 12.98
C PHE A 597 -5.02 -30.69 14.32
N ALA A 598 -4.07 -30.40 15.21
CA ALA A 598 -3.95 -31.04 16.53
C ALA A 598 -5.24 -31.03 17.36
N ASN A 599 -6.08 -29.99 17.18
CA ASN A 599 -7.34 -29.80 17.89
C ASN A 599 -8.58 -30.18 17.06
N THR A 600 -8.42 -30.84 15.91
CA THR A 600 -9.52 -31.23 15.01
C THR A 600 -9.77 -32.73 15.13
N THR A 601 -11.03 -33.13 15.26
CA THR A 601 -11.38 -34.55 15.32
C THR A 601 -11.21 -35.22 13.96
N ASP A 602 -10.98 -36.54 13.93
CA ASP A 602 -10.82 -37.29 12.67
C ASP A 602 -12.08 -37.23 11.78
N ALA A 603 -13.27 -37.11 12.36
CA ALA A 603 -14.52 -36.97 11.61
C ALA A 603 -14.66 -35.59 10.94
N ASP A 604 -14.17 -34.52 11.60
CA ASP A 604 -14.22 -33.15 11.07
C ASP A 604 -13.06 -32.83 10.12
N LEU A 605 -12.01 -33.65 10.12
CA LEU A 605 -10.77 -33.40 9.41
C LEU A 605 -10.95 -33.20 7.89
N PRO A 606 -11.76 -33.99 7.15
CA PRO A 606 -11.99 -33.76 5.71
C PRO A 606 -12.55 -32.36 5.43
N MET A 607 -13.58 -31.95 6.17
CA MET A 607 -14.20 -30.64 6.02
C MET A 607 -13.25 -29.50 6.46
N ALA A 608 -12.40 -29.74 7.47
CA ALA A 608 -11.40 -28.76 7.90
C ALA A 608 -10.35 -28.51 6.82
N ILE A 609 -9.92 -29.55 6.11
CA ILE A 609 -9.00 -29.44 4.96
C ILE A 609 -9.68 -28.75 3.77
N GLU A 610 -10.93 -29.07 3.46
CA GLU A 610 -11.67 -28.36 2.39
C GLU A 610 -11.76 -26.85 2.66
N ARG A 611 -12.04 -26.46 3.92
CA ARG A 611 -12.02 -25.05 4.34
C ARG A 611 -10.64 -24.41 4.24
N GLU A 612 -9.58 -25.17 4.54
CA GLU A 612 -8.21 -24.70 4.36
C GLU A 612 -7.92 -24.43 2.88
N ILE A 613 -8.21 -25.38 1.99
CA ILE A 613 -8.01 -25.24 0.54
C ILE A 613 -8.72 -23.98 0.03
N ALA A 614 -9.98 -23.76 0.41
CA ALA A 614 -10.73 -22.58 0.01
C ALA A 614 -10.08 -21.27 0.52
N ARG A 615 -9.65 -21.26 1.79
CA ARG A 615 -8.96 -20.11 2.39
C ARG A 615 -7.63 -19.82 1.71
N ASP A 616 -6.85 -20.85 1.45
CA ASP A 616 -5.58 -20.76 0.75
C ASP A 616 -5.78 -20.19 -0.66
N MET A 617 -6.72 -20.75 -1.41
CA MET A 617 -7.05 -20.28 -2.76
C MET A 617 -7.54 -18.83 -2.79
N MET A 618 -8.35 -18.40 -1.83
CA MET A 618 -8.75 -16.98 -1.71
C MET A 618 -7.54 -16.06 -1.49
N ARG A 619 -6.58 -16.49 -0.68
CA ARG A 619 -5.34 -15.73 -0.42
C ARG A 619 -4.39 -15.77 -1.61
N MET A 620 -4.33 -16.89 -2.31
CA MET A 620 -3.48 -17.07 -3.48
C MET A 620 -3.91 -16.15 -4.61
N GLN A 621 -5.23 -16.02 -4.83
CA GLN A 621 -5.83 -15.16 -5.85
C GLN A 621 -5.47 -13.67 -5.73
N VAL A 622 -5.08 -13.20 -4.54
CA VAL A 622 -4.73 -11.80 -4.28
C VAL A 622 -3.22 -11.57 -4.16
N GLN A 623 -2.40 -12.61 -4.36
CA GLN A 623 -0.95 -12.43 -4.41
C GLN A 623 -0.56 -11.71 -5.71
N PRO A 624 0.30 -10.67 -5.66
CA PRO A 624 0.68 -9.91 -6.85
C PRO A 624 1.17 -10.80 -8.00
N ALA A 625 2.11 -11.72 -7.71
CA ALA A 625 2.64 -12.63 -8.71
C ALA A 625 1.56 -13.55 -9.30
N MET A 626 0.52 -13.88 -8.54
CA MET A 626 -0.58 -14.71 -9.04
C MET A 626 -1.54 -13.91 -9.92
N MET A 627 -1.89 -12.70 -9.48
CA MET A 627 -2.74 -11.78 -10.24
C MET A 627 -2.11 -11.36 -11.56
N ASP A 628 -0.78 -11.17 -11.60
CA ASP A 628 -0.08 -10.70 -12.79
C ASP A 628 0.08 -11.80 -13.85
N ASN A 629 0.08 -13.08 -13.45
CA ASN A 629 0.45 -14.19 -14.33
C ASN A 629 -0.71 -15.15 -14.64
N TYR A 630 -1.74 -15.24 -13.81
CA TYR A 630 -2.77 -16.27 -13.95
C TYR A 630 -4.18 -15.70 -13.95
N ARG A 631 -5.01 -16.23 -14.85
CA ARG A 631 -6.42 -15.87 -14.94
C ARG A 631 -7.30 -16.76 -14.08
N ARG A 632 -7.14 -18.07 -14.23
CA ARG A 632 -8.05 -19.08 -13.67
C ARG A 632 -7.45 -19.68 -12.40
N PHE A 633 -8.32 -19.96 -11.44
CA PHE A 633 -7.93 -20.57 -10.17
C PHE A 633 -8.86 -21.77 -9.98
N VAL A 634 -8.32 -22.95 -10.23
CA VAL A 634 -9.09 -24.16 -10.46
C VAL A 634 -8.84 -25.16 -9.35
N LEU A 635 -9.93 -25.68 -8.79
CA LEU A 635 -9.90 -26.76 -7.82
C LEU A 635 -10.43 -28.03 -8.49
N PHE A 636 -9.60 -29.06 -8.55
CA PHE A 636 -10.04 -30.41 -8.87
C PHE A 636 -10.68 -31.06 -7.65
N ARG A 637 -11.95 -31.40 -7.80
CA ARG A 637 -12.79 -31.99 -6.75
C ARG A 637 -13.55 -33.20 -7.26
N THR A 638 -14.08 -33.98 -6.33
CA THR A 638 -15.03 -35.06 -6.59
C THR A 638 -16.44 -34.66 -6.13
N LYS A 639 -17.42 -35.55 -6.32
CA LYS A 639 -18.78 -35.33 -5.83
C LYS A 639 -18.88 -35.46 -4.29
N GLN A 640 -17.86 -36.03 -3.64
CA GLN A 640 -17.83 -36.23 -2.19
C GLN A 640 -17.43 -34.94 -1.45
N ASP A 641 -16.81 -33.98 -2.13
CA ASP A 641 -16.32 -32.74 -1.53
C ASP A 641 -17.47 -31.74 -1.34
N GLY A 642 -18.21 -31.93 -0.25
CA GLY A 642 -19.45 -31.20 0.03
C GLY A 642 -19.27 -29.70 0.20
N TYR A 643 -18.12 -29.23 0.69
CA TYR A 643 -17.87 -27.78 0.87
C TYR A 643 -17.85 -27.01 -0.46
N PHE A 644 -17.50 -27.70 -1.55
CA PHE A 644 -17.41 -27.15 -2.90
C PHE A 644 -18.60 -27.52 -3.79
N ALA A 645 -19.72 -27.94 -3.20
CA ALA A 645 -20.91 -28.32 -3.97
C ALA A 645 -21.52 -27.15 -4.78
N GLU A 646 -21.39 -25.92 -4.28
CA GLU A 646 -21.86 -24.72 -4.98
C GLU A 646 -20.75 -24.13 -5.87
N ASP A 647 -20.87 -24.40 -7.18
CA ASP A 647 -20.00 -23.87 -8.23
C ASP A 647 -20.13 -22.34 -8.29
N SER A 648 -19.24 -21.61 -7.61
CA SER A 648 -18.98 -20.15 -7.69
C SER A 648 -18.63 -19.52 -6.35
N LYS A 649 -18.76 -20.25 -5.23
CA LYS A 649 -18.34 -19.73 -3.92
C LYS A 649 -16.84 -19.40 -3.95
N TYR A 650 -16.49 -18.24 -3.39
CA TYR A 650 -15.10 -17.78 -3.21
C TYR A 650 -14.32 -17.48 -4.50
N GLY A 651 -15.00 -17.34 -5.64
CA GLY A 651 -14.34 -17.03 -6.91
C GLY A 651 -13.47 -18.16 -7.46
N ILE A 652 -13.59 -19.38 -6.92
CA ILE A 652 -12.82 -20.57 -7.33
C ILE A 652 -13.59 -21.34 -8.40
N GLU A 653 -12.92 -21.74 -9.47
CA GLU A 653 -13.47 -22.63 -10.48
C GLU A 653 -13.37 -24.08 -9.97
N CYS A 654 -14.49 -24.67 -9.59
CA CYS A 654 -14.52 -26.05 -9.11
C CYS A 654 -14.90 -27.00 -10.26
N THR A 655 -14.06 -27.99 -10.57
CA THR A 655 -14.30 -28.94 -11.66
C THR A 655 -13.73 -30.32 -11.35
N SER A 656 -14.05 -31.33 -12.17
CA SER A 656 -13.38 -32.63 -12.12
C SER A 656 -12.25 -32.68 -13.16
N CYS A 657 -11.27 -33.56 -12.95
CA CYS A 657 -10.14 -33.75 -13.87
C CYS A 657 -10.60 -34.06 -15.32
N ASP A 658 -11.73 -34.78 -15.46
CA ASP A 658 -12.30 -35.14 -16.77
C ASP A 658 -12.97 -33.97 -17.49
N LYS A 659 -13.55 -33.03 -16.75
CA LYS A 659 -14.28 -31.88 -17.32
C LYS A 659 -13.40 -30.65 -17.53
N PHE A 660 -12.18 -30.69 -17.03
CA PHE A 660 -11.25 -29.59 -17.13
C PHE A 660 -10.77 -29.39 -18.57
N ASP A 661 -10.80 -28.13 -19.00
CA ASP A 661 -10.34 -27.67 -20.31
C ASP A 661 -9.50 -26.41 -20.11
N PHE A 662 -8.33 -26.36 -20.78
CA PHE A 662 -7.41 -25.23 -20.77
C PHE A 662 -7.98 -24.01 -21.51
N LYS A 663 -8.81 -24.23 -22.55
CA LYS A 663 -9.47 -23.20 -23.37
C LYS A 663 -8.53 -22.25 -24.15
N ASP A 664 -7.28 -22.65 -24.36
CA ASP A 664 -6.27 -21.90 -25.11
C ASP A 664 -5.81 -22.62 -26.40
N GLY A 665 -6.27 -23.86 -26.62
CA GLY A 665 -5.93 -24.64 -27.81
C GLY A 665 -4.50 -25.19 -27.82
N TYR A 666 -3.75 -25.09 -26.72
CA TYR A 666 -2.37 -25.56 -26.65
C TYR A 666 -2.26 -27.07 -26.88
N PHE A 667 -3.12 -27.84 -26.23
CA PHE A 667 -3.28 -29.26 -26.50
C PHE A 667 -4.32 -29.43 -27.60
N THR A 668 -3.88 -29.76 -28.82
CA THR A 668 -4.80 -30.13 -29.91
C THR A 668 -5.71 -31.25 -29.44
N THR A 669 -7.03 -31.11 -29.64
CA THR A 669 -8.08 -32.08 -29.28
C THR A 669 -8.01 -33.40 -30.09
N ASN A 670 -6.82 -33.90 -30.41
CA ASN A 670 -6.61 -35.18 -31.08
C ASN A 670 -6.97 -36.39 -30.19
N ASP A 671 -7.21 -36.19 -28.88
CA ASP A 671 -7.73 -37.25 -27.99
C ASP A 671 -9.24 -37.55 -28.20
N LYS A 672 -9.93 -36.90 -29.15
CA LYS A 672 -11.32 -37.27 -29.52
C LYS A 672 -11.42 -38.53 -30.40
N SER A 673 -10.32 -39.17 -30.78
CA SER A 673 -10.35 -40.35 -31.65
C SER A 673 -10.68 -41.67 -30.94
N ASN A 674 -10.67 -41.76 -29.60
CA ASN A 674 -10.88 -43.04 -28.90
C ASN A 674 -12.22 -43.21 -28.18
N ASP A 675 -13.12 -42.23 -28.21
CA ASP A 675 -14.47 -42.35 -27.62
C ASP A 675 -15.55 -42.80 -28.62
N SER A 676 -15.17 -43.15 -29.86
CA SER A 676 -16.09 -43.72 -30.86
C SER A 676 -16.11 -45.25 -30.92
N GLU A 677 -15.28 -45.94 -30.13
CA GLU A 677 -15.34 -47.41 -29.94
C GLU A 677 -16.04 -47.79 -28.62
N LYS A 678 -17.18 -47.16 -28.31
CA LYS A 678 -18.21 -47.76 -27.45
C LYS A 678 -19.59 -47.36 -27.96
N LYS A 679 -20.03 -48.07 -29.01
CA LYS A 679 -21.45 -48.30 -29.29
C LYS A 679 -21.69 -49.77 -29.46
#